data_AF-A0AAD2HMX4-F1
#
_entry.id   AF-A0AAD2HMX4-F1
#
_cell.length_a   1.000
_cell.length_b   1.000
_cell.length_c   1.000
_cell.angle_alpha   90.00
_cell.angle_beta   90.00
_cell.angle_gamma   90.00
#
_symmetry.space_group_name_H-M   'P 1'
#
loop_
_entity.id
_entity.type
_entity.pdbx_description
1 polymer ?
#
loop_
_entity_poly.entity_id
_entity_poly.type
_entity_poly.pdbx_seq_one_letter_code
_entity_poly.pdbx_strand_id
1 'polypeptide(L)'
;WAVHVRGARHIKKAGGRHLEAEEGGEMPGHTLCTTCNSQIPDKSWARHHLMPKHLAKTQFLSFRTALDEAEKDKNGVSVSGAFDFGIVEPSLAGAGVRMNATITNTTPYSIVSIVNATFASSRGVRMSTPFTLDLATAHRSICYKQTLNFTVSMCQSHNGRAQDRLELEFEDRQLGRRFVIMRTLAVIVGDRDDHENLRPSAPYVPRKRTARQPETNVVEGVAPPSLRVIRYVVVLPESPIPKALSAALATGTASSIVQNMRTVFLPPVLNSDAYPRHFKHLIWIEEHQMERDLQYYDITEAKLTVHHPYHYVSVPGLAEKRPSVLVGDRILVQQTGAAAGHWFEGGVHVVRKEEVGLRFHSSFGKASPLARFTVRFKLNRHPVRRQHLALDTAFDEDRVLFPEQTHMPAGLVPSKRIQVKNPLIAHNPPQLQAVVSIVERAPGSVPFVIFGPPGTGKTVTMVESVFQILSANPQARVLAIAPSNSAADLITTRLMSLGAEQLFRFYAPSRHKETVPLELRAFTFATANGHFAVPGLAKMKTYRVVVTTCVSASVVSGIGIPRGHYSHIFCDEAGQATEPEVMIAIKTMADKQTNVVLSGDPKQLGPIIRSAIARELGLEKSFIERLMAMEIYDQVRGYGKS
;
A
#
# COMPACT_ATOMS: atom_id res chain seq x y z
N TRP A 1 25.20 -24.69 21.15
CA TRP A 1 24.82 -25.44 22.36
C TRP A 1 26.04 -25.89 23.17
N ALA A 2 26.87 -26.81 22.67
CA ALA A 2 28.06 -27.30 23.38
C ALA A 2 29.07 -26.21 23.81
N VAL A 3 29.11 -25.06 23.12
CA VAL A 3 29.93 -23.88 23.49
C VAL A 3 29.30 -23.09 24.66
N HIS A 4 27.97 -23.08 24.76
CA HIS A 4 27.24 -22.37 25.82
C HIS A 4 27.39 -23.09 27.17
N VAL A 5 27.21 -24.41 27.20
CA VAL A 5 27.31 -25.24 28.42
C VAL A 5 28.74 -25.27 28.98
N ARG A 6 29.75 -25.21 28.09
CA ARG A 6 31.18 -25.11 28.48
C ARG A 6 31.64 -23.69 28.83
N GLY A 7 30.77 -22.69 28.68
CA GLY A 7 31.11 -21.30 29.00
C GLY A 7 31.17 -21.08 30.50
N ALA A 8 32.20 -20.36 30.97
CA ALA A 8 32.43 -20.10 32.40
C ALA A 8 31.22 -19.50 33.14
N ARG A 9 30.38 -18.71 32.45
CA ARG A 9 29.13 -18.16 33.01
C ARG A 9 28.07 -19.23 33.30
N HIS A 10 27.98 -20.26 32.47
CA HIS A 10 27.02 -21.36 32.65
C HIS A 10 27.49 -22.27 33.78
N ILE A 11 28.77 -22.64 33.80
CA ILE A 11 29.38 -23.45 34.87
C ILE A 11 29.25 -22.76 36.24
N LYS A 12 29.49 -21.45 36.30
CA LYS A 12 29.35 -20.66 37.53
C LYS A 12 27.90 -20.55 38.01
N LYS A 13 26.92 -20.59 37.10
CA LYS A 13 25.47 -20.59 37.44
C LYS A 13 24.93 -21.99 37.78
N ALA A 14 25.51 -23.04 37.20
CA ALA A 14 25.09 -24.43 37.43
C ALA A 14 25.58 -25.01 38.77
N GLY A 15 26.47 -24.31 39.49
CA GLY A 15 26.83 -24.64 40.88
C GLY A 15 27.36 -26.07 41.08
N GLY A 16 28.05 -26.62 40.07
CA GLY A 16 28.58 -27.98 40.12
C GLY A 16 27.55 -29.10 39.89
N ARG A 17 26.29 -28.80 39.54
CA ARG A 17 25.29 -29.80 39.18
C ARG A 17 25.18 -29.91 37.65
N HIS A 18 25.21 -31.14 37.13
CA HIS A 18 24.80 -31.43 35.75
C HIS A 18 23.30 -31.11 35.64
N LEU A 19 22.98 -30.01 34.97
CA LEU A 19 21.60 -29.66 34.59
C LEU A 19 21.44 -30.08 33.13
N GLU A 20 20.75 -31.19 32.90
CA GLU A 20 20.19 -31.50 31.59
C GLU A 20 19.01 -30.56 31.32
N ALA A 21 18.80 -30.25 30.04
CA ALA A 21 17.70 -29.39 29.63
C ALA A 21 16.39 -30.17 29.67
N GLU A 22 15.47 -29.76 30.54
CA GLU A 22 14.09 -30.25 30.54
C GLU A 22 13.34 -29.75 29.28
N GLU A 23 12.67 -30.67 28.60
CA GLU A 23 11.68 -30.36 27.57
C GLU A 23 10.55 -29.51 28.20
N GLY A 24 10.28 -28.35 27.59
CA GLY A 24 9.07 -27.53 27.69
C GLY A 24 8.19 -27.70 28.95
N GLY A 25 8.72 -27.45 30.14
CA GLY A 25 7.93 -27.47 31.38
C GLY A 25 7.00 -26.26 31.52
N GLU A 26 5.79 -26.52 32.02
CA GLU A 26 4.79 -25.52 32.39
C GLU A 26 5.39 -24.46 33.33
N MET A 27 5.14 -23.19 33.04
CA MET A 27 5.62 -22.10 33.88
C MET A 27 4.73 -22.04 35.13
N PRO A 28 5.27 -22.10 36.37
CA PRO A 28 4.43 -22.09 37.57
C PRO A 28 3.47 -20.90 37.60
N GLY A 29 2.17 -21.17 37.74
CA GLY A 29 1.12 -20.15 37.74
C GLY A 29 0.66 -19.68 36.34
N HIS A 30 1.08 -20.35 35.27
CA HIS A 30 0.63 -20.11 33.90
C HIS A 30 0.30 -21.40 33.16
N THR A 31 -0.80 -21.39 32.43
CA THR A 31 -1.26 -22.47 31.56
C THR A 31 -0.93 -22.13 30.10
N LEU A 32 -0.38 -23.07 29.34
CA LEU A 32 -0.14 -22.90 27.90
C LEU A 32 -1.47 -22.95 27.13
N CYS A 33 -1.85 -21.85 26.50
CA CYS A 33 -2.93 -21.88 25.52
C CYS A 33 -2.40 -22.37 24.17
N THR A 34 -2.77 -23.58 23.78
CA THR A 34 -2.40 -24.18 22.48
C THR A 34 -3.01 -23.43 21.29
N THR A 35 -4.23 -22.87 21.43
CA THR A 35 -4.88 -22.03 20.42
C THR A 35 -4.13 -20.72 20.16
N CYS A 36 -3.63 -20.09 21.22
CA CYS A 36 -2.91 -18.81 21.12
C CYS A 36 -1.40 -18.98 20.99
N ASN A 37 -0.89 -20.20 21.24
CA ASN A 37 0.51 -20.56 21.42
C ASN A 37 1.25 -19.62 22.37
N SER A 38 0.65 -19.39 23.55
CA SER A 38 1.13 -18.44 24.54
C SER A 38 0.87 -18.93 25.95
N GLN A 39 1.81 -18.70 26.86
CA GLN A 39 1.65 -18.96 28.30
C GLN A 39 0.73 -17.90 28.91
N ILE A 40 -0.36 -18.33 29.55
CA ILE A 40 -1.41 -17.46 30.10
C ILE A 40 -1.42 -17.63 31.62
N PRO A 41 -1.32 -16.54 32.42
CA PRO A 41 -1.40 -16.66 33.87
C PRO A 41 -2.72 -17.32 34.29
N ASP A 42 -2.68 -18.28 35.23
CA ASP A 42 -3.84 -19.09 35.62
C ASP A 42 -5.02 -18.22 36.10
N LYS A 43 -4.70 -17.14 36.84
CA LYS A 43 -5.68 -16.14 37.30
C LYS A 43 -6.44 -15.44 36.16
N SER A 44 -5.90 -15.48 34.94
CA SER A 44 -6.47 -14.85 33.74
C SER A 44 -6.98 -15.85 32.70
N TRP A 45 -6.86 -17.16 32.97
CA TRP A 45 -7.23 -18.22 32.04
C TRP A 45 -8.71 -18.15 31.62
N ALA A 46 -9.62 -18.03 32.60
CA ALA A 46 -11.06 -17.91 32.33
C ALA A 46 -11.39 -16.66 31.48
N ARG A 47 -10.74 -15.53 31.75
CA ARG A 47 -10.92 -14.28 30.99
C ARG A 47 -10.32 -14.37 29.59
N HIS A 48 -9.20 -15.09 29.43
CA HIS A 48 -8.51 -15.29 28.15
C HIS A 48 -9.41 -15.94 27.10
N HIS A 49 -10.19 -16.95 27.48
CA HIS A 49 -11.16 -17.63 26.59
C HIS A 49 -12.25 -16.70 26.06
N LEU A 50 -12.62 -15.67 26.84
CA LEU A 50 -13.63 -14.68 26.47
C LEU A 50 -13.07 -13.51 25.65
N MET A 51 -11.75 -13.43 25.44
CA MET A 51 -11.15 -12.33 24.70
C MET A 51 -11.45 -12.45 23.20
N PRO A 52 -11.80 -11.36 22.49
CA PRO A 52 -12.09 -11.37 21.06
C PRO A 52 -10.99 -12.00 20.19
N LYS A 53 -9.71 -11.84 20.58
CA LYS A 53 -8.57 -12.46 19.86
C LYS A 53 -8.50 -13.97 20.04
N HIS A 54 -8.80 -14.49 21.23
CA HIS A 54 -8.88 -15.93 21.47
C HIS A 54 -10.10 -16.47 20.73
N LEU A 55 -11.28 -15.86 20.90
CA LEU A 55 -12.50 -16.25 20.21
C LEU A 55 -12.33 -16.25 18.68
N ALA A 56 -11.70 -15.23 18.10
CA ALA A 56 -11.43 -15.18 16.66
C ALA A 56 -10.43 -16.26 16.20
N LYS A 57 -9.36 -16.53 16.97
CA LYS A 57 -8.42 -17.63 16.66
C LYS A 57 -9.08 -18.99 16.82
N THR A 58 -9.90 -19.18 17.84
CA THR A 58 -10.67 -20.40 18.08
C THR A 58 -11.70 -20.61 16.98
N GLN A 59 -12.40 -19.56 16.55
CA GLN A 59 -13.33 -19.59 15.43
C GLN A 59 -12.60 -19.85 14.10
N PHE A 60 -11.42 -19.28 13.90
CA PHE A 60 -10.58 -19.55 12.73
C PHE A 60 -10.06 -20.99 12.73
N LEU A 61 -9.59 -21.50 13.87
CA LEU A 61 -9.14 -22.89 14.00
C LEU A 61 -10.31 -23.86 13.87
N SER A 62 -11.47 -23.58 14.45
CA SER A 62 -12.67 -24.41 14.28
C SER A 62 -13.14 -24.41 12.82
N PHE A 63 -13.07 -23.26 12.15
CA PHE A 63 -13.37 -23.16 10.72
C PHE A 63 -12.34 -23.93 9.88
N ARG A 64 -11.04 -23.79 10.16
CA ARG A 64 -9.98 -24.53 9.45
C ARG A 64 -10.09 -26.03 9.69
N THR A 65 -10.30 -26.48 10.92
CA THR A 65 -10.51 -27.88 11.25
C THR A 65 -11.76 -28.42 10.58
N ALA A 66 -12.86 -27.66 10.57
CA ALA A 66 -14.08 -28.05 9.85
C ALA A 66 -13.86 -28.15 8.33
N LEU A 67 -13.05 -27.26 7.75
CA LEU A 67 -12.64 -27.33 6.35
C LEU A 67 -11.78 -28.56 6.05
N ASP A 68 -10.71 -28.75 6.82
CA ASP A 68 -9.78 -29.90 6.69
C ASP A 68 -10.53 -31.23 6.88
N GLU A 69 -11.54 -31.25 7.76
CA GLU A 69 -12.39 -32.40 7.95
C GLU A 69 -13.33 -32.59 6.75
N ALA A 70 -13.98 -31.54 6.26
CA ALA A 70 -14.88 -31.61 5.11
C ALA A 70 -14.16 -31.90 3.78
N GLU A 71 -12.85 -31.73 3.67
CA GLU A 71 -12.06 -32.23 2.53
C GLU A 71 -11.83 -33.75 2.56
N LYS A 72 -12.03 -34.43 3.69
CA LYS A 72 -11.84 -35.88 3.78
C LYS A 72 -13.04 -36.63 3.20
N ASP A 73 -12.78 -37.83 2.72
CA ASP A 73 -13.83 -38.81 2.45
C ASP A 73 -14.52 -39.21 3.76
N LYS A 74 -15.85 -39.38 3.73
CA LYS A 74 -16.67 -39.58 4.93
C LYS A 74 -17.73 -40.64 4.70
N ASN A 75 -18.05 -41.39 5.76
CA ASN A 75 -19.17 -42.34 5.79
C ASN A 75 -19.13 -43.40 4.67
N GLY A 76 -17.93 -43.78 4.23
CA GLY A 76 -17.70 -44.72 3.13
C GLY A 76 -18.06 -44.16 1.75
N VAL A 77 -18.20 -42.84 1.61
CA VAL A 77 -18.27 -42.16 0.31
C VAL A 77 -16.94 -41.50 0.03
N SER A 78 -16.36 -41.80 -1.13
CA SER A 78 -15.12 -41.18 -1.60
C SER A 78 -15.31 -40.43 -2.91
N VAL A 79 -14.73 -39.23 -3.00
CA VAL A 79 -14.76 -38.37 -4.19
C VAL A 79 -13.35 -38.28 -4.76
N SER A 80 -13.13 -38.92 -5.91
CA SER A 80 -11.79 -39.04 -6.53
C SER A 80 -11.74 -38.36 -7.89
N GLY A 81 -10.63 -37.71 -8.24
CA GLY A 81 -10.49 -37.03 -9.52
C GLY A 81 -9.32 -36.06 -9.55
N ALA A 82 -8.95 -35.59 -10.74
CA ALA A 82 -8.04 -34.46 -10.89
C ALA A 82 -8.85 -33.17 -10.69
N PHE A 83 -8.54 -32.43 -9.62
CA PHE A 83 -9.21 -31.18 -9.28
C PHE A 83 -8.30 -29.96 -9.50
N ASP A 84 -7.02 -30.18 -9.81
CA ASP A 84 -6.08 -29.14 -10.23
C ASP A 84 -5.85 -29.24 -11.74
N PHE A 85 -6.29 -28.21 -12.47
CA PHE A 85 -6.11 -28.09 -13.92
C PHE A 85 -4.68 -27.75 -14.33
N GLY A 86 -3.82 -27.39 -13.37
CA GLY A 86 -2.43 -27.01 -13.60
C GLY A 86 -2.32 -25.72 -14.41
N ILE A 87 -1.35 -25.69 -15.31
CA ILE A 87 -1.08 -24.55 -16.19
C ILE A 87 -1.76 -24.80 -17.54
N VAL A 88 -2.70 -23.92 -17.88
CA VAL A 88 -3.51 -23.96 -19.09
C VAL A 88 -3.20 -22.73 -19.95
N GLU A 89 -2.88 -22.96 -21.22
CA GLU A 89 -2.65 -21.89 -22.19
C GLU A 89 -3.91 -21.03 -22.38
N PRO A 90 -3.80 -19.70 -22.56
CA PRO A 90 -4.97 -18.81 -22.67
C PRO A 90 -5.96 -19.19 -23.78
N SER A 91 -5.46 -19.73 -24.89
CA SER A 91 -6.28 -20.21 -26.01
C SER A 91 -7.15 -21.41 -25.62
N LEU A 92 -6.60 -22.36 -24.86
CA LEU A 92 -7.31 -23.54 -24.36
C LEU A 92 -8.24 -23.19 -23.20
N ALA A 93 -7.82 -22.27 -22.32
CA ALA A 93 -8.64 -21.78 -21.21
C ALA A 93 -9.92 -21.07 -21.69
N GLY A 94 -9.86 -20.34 -22.81
CA GLY A 94 -11.03 -19.73 -23.43
C GLY A 94 -11.98 -20.72 -24.13
N ALA A 95 -11.45 -21.84 -24.64
CA ALA A 95 -12.24 -22.90 -25.27
C ALA A 95 -12.93 -23.83 -24.25
N GLY A 96 -12.38 -23.89 -23.03
CA GLY A 96 -12.89 -24.67 -21.92
C GLY A 96 -12.14 -26.01 -21.77
N VAL A 97 -11.58 -26.24 -20.57
CA VAL A 97 -10.86 -27.48 -20.23
C VAL A 97 -11.71 -28.32 -19.28
N ARG A 98 -11.70 -29.65 -19.43
CA ARG A 98 -12.52 -30.58 -18.65
C ARG A 98 -11.69 -31.62 -17.90
N MET A 99 -12.11 -31.98 -16.70
CA MET A 99 -11.55 -33.05 -15.89
C MET A 99 -12.66 -33.97 -15.38
N ASN A 100 -12.42 -35.27 -15.47
CA ASN A 100 -13.36 -36.29 -14.99
C ASN A 100 -13.06 -36.64 -13.54
N ALA A 101 -14.12 -36.83 -12.77
CA ALA A 101 -14.06 -37.25 -11.38
C ALA A 101 -15.16 -38.28 -11.10
N THR A 102 -14.99 -39.02 -10.02
CA THR A 102 -15.84 -40.14 -9.64
C THR A 102 -16.24 -40.05 -8.17
N ILE A 103 -17.42 -40.55 -7.86
CA ILE A 103 -17.94 -40.70 -6.52
C ILE A 103 -18.27 -42.17 -6.31
N THR A 104 -17.73 -42.78 -5.27
CA THR A 104 -17.92 -44.20 -4.95
C THR A 104 -18.47 -44.36 -3.55
N ASN A 105 -19.36 -45.34 -3.37
CA ASN A 105 -19.89 -45.72 -2.07
C ASN A 105 -19.44 -47.14 -1.70
N THR A 106 -18.64 -47.25 -0.64
CA THR A 106 -18.06 -48.49 -0.13
C THR A 106 -18.81 -49.05 1.07
N THR A 107 -19.87 -48.40 1.56
CA THR A 107 -20.62 -48.87 2.73
C THR A 107 -21.67 -49.91 2.31
N PRO A 108 -21.59 -51.17 2.78
CA PRO A 108 -22.54 -52.23 2.43
C PRO A 108 -23.98 -51.83 2.73
N TYR A 109 -24.90 -52.16 1.83
CA TYR A 109 -26.34 -51.91 1.92
C TYR A 109 -26.77 -50.43 1.99
N SER A 110 -25.85 -49.47 2.10
CA SER A 110 -26.18 -48.04 2.11
C SER A 110 -26.59 -47.53 0.72
N ILE A 111 -27.51 -46.57 0.71
CA ILE A 111 -27.90 -45.80 -0.47
C ILE A 111 -27.68 -44.32 -0.15
N VAL A 112 -26.63 -43.75 -0.74
CA VAL A 112 -26.31 -42.33 -0.54
C VAL A 112 -26.80 -41.55 -1.74
N SER A 113 -27.49 -40.43 -1.53
CA SER A 113 -27.88 -39.52 -2.61
C SER A 113 -27.21 -38.15 -2.51
N ILE A 114 -26.86 -37.58 -3.66
CA ILE A 114 -26.35 -36.21 -3.76
C ILE A 114 -27.55 -35.25 -3.66
N VAL A 115 -27.59 -34.49 -2.57
CA VAL A 115 -28.62 -33.49 -2.31
C VAL A 115 -28.31 -32.22 -3.08
N ASN A 116 -27.05 -31.78 -3.02
CA ASN A 116 -26.62 -30.52 -3.61
C ASN A 116 -25.16 -30.58 -4.08
N ALA A 117 -24.84 -29.78 -5.09
CA ALA A 117 -23.50 -29.62 -5.62
C ALA A 117 -23.28 -28.15 -6.01
N THR A 118 -22.51 -27.42 -5.23
CA THR A 118 -22.33 -25.96 -5.40
C THR A 118 -20.89 -25.53 -5.25
N PHE A 119 -20.54 -24.36 -5.80
CA PHE A 119 -19.25 -23.73 -5.56
C PHE A 119 -19.32 -22.79 -4.35
N ALA A 120 -18.29 -22.73 -3.52
CA ALA A 120 -18.27 -21.84 -2.35
C ALA A 120 -18.44 -20.37 -2.74
N SER A 121 -17.88 -19.96 -3.89
CA SER A 121 -18.06 -18.64 -4.47
C SER A 121 -19.52 -18.28 -4.81
N SER A 122 -20.40 -19.27 -4.98
CA SER A 122 -21.81 -19.05 -5.32
C SER A 122 -22.64 -18.55 -4.12
N ARG A 123 -22.06 -18.49 -2.91
CA ARG A 123 -22.68 -17.96 -1.69
C ARG A 123 -22.10 -16.61 -1.24
N GLY A 124 -21.13 -16.05 -1.97
CA GLY A 124 -20.42 -14.81 -1.63
C GLY A 124 -20.91 -13.56 -2.38
N VAL A 125 -20.51 -12.36 -1.90
CA VAL A 125 -20.89 -11.05 -2.46
C VAL A 125 -20.29 -10.78 -3.85
N ARG A 126 -19.23 -11.50 -4.25
CA ARG A 126 -18.70 -11.50 -5.62
C ARG A 126 -19.05 -12.83 -6.29
N MET A 127 -20.06 -12.81 -7.15
CA MET A 127 -20.52 -13.98 -7.90
C MET A 127 -19.72 -14.15 -9.20
N SER A 128 -18.57 -14.80 -9.15
CA SER A 128 -17.86 -15.22 -10.37
C SER A 128 -16.94 -16.39 -10.06
N THR A 129 -17.21 -17.53 -10.70
CA THR A 129 -16.33 -18.71 -10.72
C THR A 129 -16.08 -19.09 -12.17
N PRO A 130 -14.83 -19.39 -12.56
CA PRO A 130 -14.55 -19.90 -13.91
C PRO A 130 -14.87 -21.39 -14.03
N PHE A 131 -15.28 -22.05 -12.95
CA PHE A 131 -15.56 -23.49 -12.92
C PHE A 131 -17.03 -23.79 -13.14
N THR A 132 -17.33 -24.89 -13.83
CA THR A 132 -18.67 -25.43 -14.01
C THR A 132 -18.68 -26.93 -13.72
N LEU A 133 -19.83 -27.44 -13.27
CA LEU A 133 -20.01 -28.84 -12.93
C LEU A 133 -21.07 -29.44 -13.85
N ASP A 134 -20.72 -30.55 -14.49
CA ASP A 134 -21.64 -31.41 -15.23
C ASP A 134 -21.82 -32.73 -14.47
N LEU A 135 -22.98 -32.86 -13.83
CA LEU A 135 -23.39 -34.00 -13.03
C LEU A 135 -24.74 -34.51 -13.57
N ALA A 136 -24.76 -35.73 -14.11
CA ALA A 136 -25.95 -36.31 -14.74
C ALA A 136 -27.16 -36.29 -13.79
N THR A 137 -28.23 -35.59 -14.18
CA THR A 137 -29.41 -35.34 -13.33
C THR A 137 -30.24 -36.60 -13.03
N ALA A 138 -30.15 -37.63 -13.88
CA ALA A 138 -30.93 -38.86 -13.75
C ALA A 138 -30.45 -39.83 -12.67
N HIS A 139 -29.19 -39.74 -12.21
CA HIS A 139 -28.60 -40.70 -11.26
C HIS A 139 -27.89 -39.98 -10.11
N ARG A 140 -28.67 -39.51 -9.13
CA ARG A 140 -28.13 -38.89 -7.91
C ARG A 140 -27.97 -39.86 -6.74
N SER A 141 -28.39 -41.12 -6.88
CA SER A 141 -28.24 -42.15 -5.85
C SER A 141 -27.09 -43.10 -6.18
N ILE A 142 -26.26 -43.40 -5.19
CA ILE A 142 -25.05 -44.22 -5.29
C ILE A 142 -25.22 -45.40 -4.33
N CYS A 143 -25.54 -46.57 -4.89
CA CYS A 143 -25.63 -47.81 -4.11
C CYS A 143 -24.23 -48.38 -3.83
N TYR A 144 -24.17 -49.33 -2.89
CA TYR A 144 -22.94 -50.06 -2.57
C TYR A 144 -22.22 -50.57 -3.82
N LYS A 145 -20.90 -50.28 -3.91
CA LYS A 145 -19.99 -50.60 -5.02
C LYS A 145 -20.32 -49.94 -6.36
N GLN A 146 -21.28 -49.01 -6.42
CA GLN A 146 -21.50 -48.20 -7.62
C GLN A 146 -20.57 -47.00 -7.65
N THR A 147 -20.24 -46.59 -8.88
CA THR A 147 -19.43 -45.39 -9.16
C THR A 147 -20.28 -44.43 -9.99
N LEU A 148 -20.35 -43.18 -9.55
CA LEU A 148 -20.96 -42.10 -10.31
C LEU A 148 -19.85 -41.23 -10.91
N ASN A 149 -19.89 -41.02 -12.23
CA ASN A 149 -18.95 -40.16 -12.92
C ASN A 149 -19.54 -38.75 -13.07
N PHE A 150 -18.70 -37.73 -12.93
CA PHE A 150 -19.03 -36.34 -13.17
C PHE A 150 -17.86 -35.61 -13.80
N THR A 151 -18.14 -34.47 -14.45
CA THR A 151 -17.11 -33.68 -15.12
C THR A 151 -17.08 -32.29 -14.51
N VAL A 152 -15.88 -31.81 -14.19
CA VAL A 152 -15.64 -30.40 -13.84
C VAL A 152 -15.00 -29.73 -15.04
N SER A 153 -15.51 -28.57 -15.44
CA SER A 153 -14.92 -27.77 -16.51
C SER A 153 -14.45 -26.42 -15.99
N MET A 154 -13.44 -25.82 -16.62
CA MET A 154 -13.02 -24.44 -16.39
C MET A 154 -13.04 -23.66 -17.70
N CYS A 155 -13.45 -22.39 -17.66
CA CYS A 155 -13.33 -21.46 -18.79
C CYS A 155 -12.94 -20.05 -18.30
N GLN A 156 -11.86 -19.50 -18.85
CA GLN A 156 -11.32 -18.20 -18.47
C GLN A 156 -10.56 -17.55 -19.63
N SER A 157 -10.87 -16.28 -19.91
CA SER A 157 -10.33 -15.52 -21.06
C SER A 157 -9.13 -14.60 -20.73
N HIS A 158 -8.64 -14.60 -19.50
CA HIS A 158 -7.57 -13.72 -19.05
C HIS A 158 -6.49 -14.49 -18.27
N ASN A 159 -5.24 -14.05 -18.35
CA ASN A 159 -4.15 -14.64 -17.58
C ASN A 159 -4.36 -14.42 -16.08
N GLY A 160 -4.03 -15.42 -15.27
CA GLY A 160 -4.19 -15.32 -13.83
C GLY A 160 -4.31 -16.67 -13.14
N ARG A 161 -4.55 -16.63 -11.83
CA ARG A 161 -4.82 -17.81 -11.02
C ARG A 161 -6.26 -17.77 -10.54
N ALA A 162 -6.96 -18.89 -10.65
CA ALA A 162 -8.28 -19.06 -10.09
C ALA A 162 -8.32 -20.27 -9.17
N GLN A 163 -9.02 -20.13 -8.05
CA GLN A 163 -9.21 -21.19 -7.07
C GLN A 163 -10.63 -21.10 -6.52
N ASP A 164 -11.30 -22.25 -6.40
CA ASP A 164 -12.64 -22.36 -5.83
C ASP A 164 -12.78 -23.69 -5.08
N ARG A 165 -13.91 -23.90 -4.42
CA ARG A 165 -14.22 -25.16 -3.72
C ARG A 165 -15.55 -25.70 -4.21
N LEU A 166 -15.52 -26.94 -4.68
CA LEU A 166 -16.70 -27.72 -4.99
C LEU A 166 -17.21 -28.39 -3.72
N GLU A 167 -18.41 -28.01 -3.28
CA GLU A 167 -19.13 -28.60 -2.14
C GLU A 167 -20.14 -29.63 -2.64
N LEU A 168 -19.95 -30.90 -2.28
CA LEU A 168 -20.90 -31.97 -2.58
C LEU A 168 -21.60 -32.39 -1.28
N GLU A 169 -22.91 -32.14 -1.20
CA GLU A 169 -23.76 -32.51 -0.07
C GLU A 169 -24.43 -33.85 -0.35
N PHE A 170 -24.28 -34.77 0.60
CA PHE A 170 -24.79 -36.14 0.54
C PHE A 170 -25.80 -36.39 1.65
N GLU A 171 -26.76 -37.26 1.38
CA GLU A 171 -27.71 -37.79 2.35
C GLU A 171 -27.71 -39.32 2.28
N ASP A 172 -27.42 -39.96 3.40
CA ASP A 172 -27.64 -41.39 3.57
C ASP A 172 -29.14 -41.62 3.80
N ARG A 173 -29.82 -42.26 2.83
CA ARG A 173 -31.28 -42.44 2.87
C ARG A 173 -31.76 -43.42 3.94
N GLN A 174 -30.89 -44.27 4.45
CA GLN A 174 -31.25 -45.24 5.49
C GLN A 174 -31.05 -44.65 6.88
N LEU A 175 -29.97 -43.90 7.08
CA LEU A 175 -29.65 -43.28 8.36
C LEU A 175 -30.27 -41.88 8.53
N GLY A 176 -30.78 -41.27 7.46
CA GLY A 176 -31.31 -39.90 7.46
C GLY A 176 -30.24 -38.85 7.78
N ARG A 177 -28.96 -39.18 7.58
CA ARG A 177 -27.82 -38.32 7.96
C ARG A 177 -27.27 -37.60 6.73
N ARG A 178 -27.03 -36.30 6.88
CA ARG A 178 -26.37 -35.47 5.87
C ARG A 178 -24.92 -35.19 6.21
N PHE A 179 -24.09 -35.09 5.18
CA PHE A 179 -22.69 -34.72 5.30
C PHE A 179 -22.19 -34.09 4.00
N VAL A 180 -21.07 -33.37 4.08
CA VAL A 180 -20.47 -32.67 2.94
C VAL A 180 -19.04 -33.18 2.73
N ILE A 181 -18.68 -33.40 1.46
CA ILE A 181 -17.30 -33.60 1.02
C ILE A 181 -16.95 -32.45 0.07
N MET A 182 -15.80 -31.81 0.31
CA MET A 182 -15.32 -30.68 -0.49
C MET A 182 -14.08 -31.05 -1.30
N ARG A 183 -13.95 -30.45 -2.49
CA ARG A 183 -12.74 -30.55 -3.32
C ARG A 183 -12.29 -29.16 -3.76
N THR A 184 -11.01 -28.87 -3.52
CA THR A 184 -10.39 -27.62 -3.96
C THR A 184 -10.06 -27.71 -5.45
N LEU A 185 -10.63 -26.78 -6.22
CA LEU A 185 -10.37 -26.60 -7.64
C LEU A 185 -9.34 -25.50 -7.86
N ALA A 186 -8.33 -25.75 -8.69
CA ALA A 186 -7.27 -24.78 -8.97
C ALA A 186 -6.87 -24.77 -10.44
N VAL A 187 -6.48 -23.59 -10.94
CA VAL A 187 -5.94 -23.42 -12.28
C VAL A 187 -5.08 -22.17 -12.40
N ILE A 188 -4.06 -22.24 -13.25
CA ILE A 188 -3.21 -21.13 -13.66
C ILE A 188 -3.36 -20.95 -15.17
N VAL A 189 -3.90 -19.82 -15.61
CA VAL A 189 -4.00 -19.45 -17.03
C VAL A 189 -2.80 -18.59 -17.40
N GLY A 190 -1.97 -19.08 -18.32
CA GLY A 190 -0.77 -18.39 -18.77
C GLY A 190 0.18 -19.31 -19.55
N ASP A 191 1.22 -18.71 -20.09
CA ASP A 191 2.26 -19.41 -20.84
C ASP A 191 3.08 -20.34 -19.92
N ARG A 192 3.24 -21.59 -20.35
CA ARG A 192 3.95 -22.61 -19.57
C ARG A 192 5.44 -22.32 -19.43
N ASP A 193 6.11 -21.86 -20.48
CA ASP A 193 7.55 -21.60 -20.47
C ASP A 193 7.86 -20.42 -19.55
N ASP A 194 7.06 -19.36 -19.59
CA ASP A 194 7.15 -18.23 -18.67
C ASP A 194 6.99 -18.69 -17.21
N HIS A 195 6.02 -19.56 -16.94
CA HIS A 195 5.81 -20.08 -15.59
C HIS A 195 7.01 -20.92 -15.11
N GLU A 196 7.57 -21.75 -15.97
CA GLU A 196 8.74 -22.57 -15.65
C GLU A 196 10.00 -21.72 -15.45
N ASN A 197 10.17 -20.66 -16.24
CA ASN A 197 11.29 -19.72 -16.12
C ASN A 197 11.18 -18.83 -14.86
N LEU A 198 9.96 -18.49 -14.45
CA LEU A 198 9.69 -17.65 -13.28
C LEU A 198 9.46 -18.45 -11.98
N ARG A 199 9.51 -19.79 -12.05
CA ARG A 199 9.31 -20.62 -10.85
C ARG A 199 10.42 -20.36 -9.83
N PRO A 200 10.11 -20.34 -8.53
CA PRO A 200 11.13 -20.22 -7.50
C PRO A 200 12.17 -21.35 -7.64
N SER A 201 13.43 -20.99 -7.86
CA SER A 201 14.54 -21.95 -7.95
C SER A 201 14.92 -22.57 -6.61
N ALA A 202 14.50 -21.96 -5.50
CA ALA A 202 14.67 -22.47 -4.15
C ALA A 202 13.52 -21.99 -3.24
N PRO A 203 13.23 -22.69 -2.12
CA PRO A 203 12.31 -22.21 -1.10
C PRO A 203 12.67 -20.81 -0.61
N TYR A 204 11.67 -19.96 -0.38
CA TYR A 204 11.89 -18.61 0.13
C TYR A 204 12.55 -18.67 1.52
N VAL A 205 13.76 -18.09 1.63
CA VAL A 205 14.43 -17.88 2.91
C VAL A 205 14.23 -16.42 3.32
N PRO A 206 13.54 -16.15 4.45
CA PRO A 206 13.38 -14.79 4.94
C PRO A 206 14.76 -14.14 5.20
N ARG A 207 14.96 -12.92 4.68
CA ARG A 207 16.17 -12.14 5.00
C ARG A 207 16.22 -11.89 6.50
N LYS A 208 17.38 -12.11 7.12
CA LYS A 208 17.61 -11.78 8.53
C LYS A 208 17.87 -10.28 8.66
N ARG A 209 17.28 -9.62 9.66
CA ARG A 209 17.61 -8.23 9.97
C ARG A 209 19.02 -8.15 10.56
N THR A 210 19.82 -7.22 10.07
CA THR A 210 21.11 -6.91 10.66
C THR A 210 20.92 -5.99 11.86
N ALA A 211 21.54 -6.31 12.99
CA ALA A 211 21.54 -5.42 14.16
C ALA A 211 22.47 -4.23 13.88
N ARG A 212 21.90 -3.07 13.57
CA ARG A 212 22.68 -1.85 13.32
C ARG A 212 23.27 -1.31 14.62
N GLN A 213 24.60 -1.15 14.65
CA GLN A 213 25.28 -0.37 15.69
C GLN A 213 25.12 1.14 15.42
N PRO A 214 25.20 2.00 16.46
CA PRO A 214 25.16 3.45 16.30
C PRO A 214 26.22 3.95 15.30
N GLU A 215 25.85 4.98 14.54
CA GLU A 215 26.70 5.63 13.56
C GLU A 215 27.25 6.90 14.20
N THR A 216 28.46 6.83 14.76
CA THR A 216 29.02 7.89 15.60
C THR A 216 29.87 8.89 14.83
N ASN A 217 30.56 8.46 13.78
CA ASN A 217 31.43 9.30 12.96
C ASN A 217 31.11 9.08 11.47
N VAL A 218 30.17 9.86 10.95
CA VAL A 218 29.75 9.80 9.53
C VAL A 218 30.41 10.94 8.77
N VAL A 219 31.25 10.60 7.79
CA VAL A 219 31.81 11.56 6.83
C VAL A 219 30.79 11.79 5.71
N GLU A 220 30.31 13.02 5.56
CA GLU A 220 29.26 13.36 4.59
C GLU A 220 29.71 13.17 3.14
N GLY A 221 28.79 12.70 2.30
CA GLY A 221 29.04 12.44 0.90
C GLY A 221 28.90 13.68 0.03
N VAL A 222 29.22 13.52 -1.25
CA VAL A 222 28.87 14.53 -2.26
C VAL A 222 27.43 14.28 -2.70
N ALA A 223 26.55 15.27 -2.61
CA ALA A 223 25.19 15.18 -3.13
C ALA A 223 25.15 15.46 -4.64
N PRO A 224 24.25 14.82 -5.41
CA PRO A 224 24.14 15.10 -6.85
C PRO A 224 23.68 16.55 -7.11
N PRO A 225 24.21 17.21 -8.16
CA PRO A 225 23.86 18.59 -8.49
C PRO A 225 22.36 18.81 -8.68
N SER A 226 21.63 17.79 -9.13
CA SER A 226 20.18 17.80 -9.34
C SER A 226 19.38 18.23 -8.10
N LEU A 227 19.87 17.94 -6.90
CA LEU A 227 19.20 18.32 -5.64
C LEU A 227 19.27 19.83 -5.34
N ARG A 228 20.18 20.57 -5.97
CA ARG A 228 20.38 22.01 -5.75
C ARG A 228 19.75 22.88 -6.84
N VAL A 229 19.09 22.27 -7.81
CA VAL A 229 18.53 22.95 -8.99
C VAL A 229 17.36 23.86 -8.63
N ILE A 230 16.61 23.54 -7.58
CA ILE A 230 15.47 24.33 -7.13
C ILE A 230 15.90 25.17 -5.93
N ARG A 231 15.75 26.49 -6.05
CA ARG A 231 15.97 27.43 -4.95
C ARG A 231 14.72 27.51 -4.08
N TYR A 232 14.71 26.76 -2.99
CA TYR A 232 13.67 26.85 -1.97
C TYR A 232 13.91 28.08 -1.08
N VAL A 233 12.85 28.85 -0.82
CA VAL A 233 12.84 29.98 0.13
C VAL A 233 12.22 29.59 1.47
N VAL A 234 11.45 28.49 1.51
CA VAL A 234 10.92 27.91 2.74
C VAL A 234 11.88 26.83 3.23
N VAL A 235 12.28 26.93 4.50
CA VAL A 235 13.14 25.93 5.15
C VAL A 235 12.32 24.67 5.46
N LEU A 236 12.83 23.52 5.04
CA LEU A 236 12.23 22.23 5.37
C LEU A 236 12.68 21.80 6.77
N PRO A 237 11.80 21.70 7.79
CA PRO A 237 12.18 21.28 9.14
C PRO A 237 12.74 19.85 9.15
N GLU A 238 13.64 19.56 10.09
CA GLU A 238 14.22 18.22 10.28
C GLU A 238 13.23 17.22 10.89
N SER A 239 12.32 17.69 11.76
CA SER A 239 11.27 16.89 12.41
C SER A 239 11.73 15.49 12.85
N PRO A 240 12.77 15.38 13.72
CA PRO A 240 13.27 14.09 14.15
C PRO A 240 12.22 13.33 14.97
N ILE A 241 12.27 12.00 14.93
CA ILE A 241 11.42 11.14 15.76
C ILE A 241 11.68 11.47 17.25
N PRO A 242 10.66 11.84 18.04
CA PRO A 242 10.83 12.10 19.46
C PRO A 242 11.43 10.90 20.20
N LYS A 243 12.44 11.12 21.05
CA LYS A 243 13.14 10.04 21.78
C LYS A 243 12.19 9.18 22.62
N ALA A 244 11.22 9.83 23.29
CA ALA A 244 10.20 9.13 24.08
C ALA A 244 9.32 8.21 23.21
N LEU A 245 8.93 8.67 22.01
CA LEU A 245 8.17 7.87 21.06
C LEU A 245 8.99 6.69 20.56
N SER A 246 10.25 6.91 20.16
CA SER A 246 11.14 5.85 19.71
C SER A 246 11.39 4.79 20.79
N ALA A 247 11.53 5.19 22.05
CA ALA A 247 11.68 4.27 23.17
C ALA A 247 10.41 3.43 23.37
N ALA A 248 9.24 4.06 23.30
CA ALA A 248 7.95 3.38 23.44
C ALA A 248 7.64 2.40 22.30
N LEU A 249 8.22 2.59 21.11
CA LEU A 249 8.12 1.66 19.98
C LEU A 249 9.12 0.48 20.04
N ALA A 250 10.14 0.56 20.90
CA ALA A 250 11.23 -0.42 20.94
C ALA A 250 10.88 -1.71 21.69
N THR A 251 9.99 -1.64 22.69
CA THR A 251 9.70 -2.74 23.62
C THR A 251 8.21 -3.00 23.78
N GLY A 252 7.81 -4.26 23.85
CA GLY A 252 6.43 -4.69 24.09
C GLY A 252 5.80 -5.43 22.91
N THR A 253 4.58 -5.92 23.11
CA THR A 253 3.77 -6.50 22.03
C THR A 253 3.13 -5.40 21.20
N ALA A 254 2.78 -5.68 19.94
CA ALA A 254 2.08 -4.72 19.08
C ALA A 254 0.83 -4.13 19.76
N SER A 255 0.04 -4.97 20.44
CA SER A 255 -1.18 -4.55 21.15
C SER A 255 -0.88 -3.58 22.30
N SER A 256 0.17 -3.84 23.09
CA SER A 256 0.56 -2.94 24.19
C SER A 256 1.11 -1.62 23.66
N ILE A 257 1.84 -1.65 22.52
CA ILE A 257 2.37 -0.45 21.91
C ILE A 257 1.23 0.42 21.39
N VAL A 258 0.27 -0.14 20.66
CA VAL A 258 -0.92 0.59 20.17
C VAL A 258 -1.68 1.24 21.33
N GLN A 259 -1.93 0.50 22.41
CA GLN A 259 -2.61 1.07 23.57
C GLN A 259 -1.84 2.24 24.17
N ASN A 260 -0.52 2.09 24.35
CA ASN A 260 0.35 3.15 24.85
C ASN A 260 0.37 4.38 23.91
N MET A 261 0.42 4.17 22.59
CA MET A 261 0.36 5.24 21.60
C MET A 261 -0.94 6.05 21.73
N ARG A 262 -2.08 5.35 21.89
CA ARG A 262 -3.40 5.99 22.05
C ARG A 262 -3.51 6.80 23.34
N THR A 263 -2.97 6.32 24.46
CA THR A 263 -3.14 6.97 25.77
C THR A 263 -2.13 8.07 26.05
N VAL A 264 -0.90 7.94 25.55
CA VAL A 264 0.20 8.86 25.91
C VAL A 264 0.49 9.88 24.81
N PHE A 265 0.50 9.45 23.54
CA PHE A 265 1.02 10.27 22.44
C PHE A 265 -0.08 10.94 21.62
N LEU A 266 -1.14 10.20 21.32
CA LEU A 266 -2.25 10.67 20.50
C LEU A 266 -3.30 11.45 21.31
N PRO A 267 -3.93 12.47 20.70
CA PRO A 267 -5.06 13.14 21.31
C PRO A 267 -6.29 12.22 21.37
N PRO A 268 -7.17 12.38 22.38
CA PRO A 268 -8.36 11.55 22.54
C PRO A 268 -9.43 11.80 21.47
N VAL A 269 -9.48 13.03 20.94
CA VAL A 269 -10.39 13.47 19.88
C VAL A 269 -9.59 14.10 18.77
N LEU A 270 -9.95 13.79 17.53
CA LEU A 270 -9.38 14.39 16.34
C LEU A 270 -10.24 15.60 15.93
N ASN A 271 -9.69 16.80 16.09
CA ASN A 271 -10.25 18.10 15.69
C ASN A 271 -9.13 18.98 15.12
N SER A 272 -9.42 20.20 14.69
CA SER A 272 -8.45 21.09 14.03
C SER A 272 -7.22 21.40 14.87
N ASP A 273 -7.39 21.66 16.17
CA ASP A 273 -6.28 21.93 17.09
C ASP A 273 -5.37 20.71 17.28
N ALA A 274 -5.99 19.54 17.44
CA ALA A 274 -5.29 18.29 17.67
C ALA A 274 -4.73 17.65 16.39
N TYR A 275 -5.16 18.13 15.22
CA TYR A 275 -4.87 17.56 13.91
C TYR A 275 -3.37 17.41 13.63
N PRO A 276 -2.52 18.46 13.79
CA PRO A 276 -1.09 18.33 13.54
C PRO A 276 -0.46 17.31 14.47
N ARG A 277 -0.80 17.36 15.77
CA ARG A 277 -0.24 16.45 16.77
C ARG A 277 -0.59 15.00 16.44
N HIS A 278 -1.84 14.71 16.10
CA HIS A 278 -2.29 13.35 15.77
C HIS A 278 -1.47 12.77 14.61
N PHE A 279 -1.47 13.45 13.46
CA PHE A 279 -0.82 12.92 12.26
C PHE A 279 0.71 12.95 12.30
N LYS A 280 1.35 13.90 13.01
CA LYS A 280 2.81 13.89 13.18
C LYS A 280 3.28 12.63 13.91
N HIS A 281 2.55 12.18 14.94
CA HIS A 281 2.88 10.93 15.64
C HIS A 281 2.72 9.72 14.74
N LEU A 282 1.66 9.65 13.93
CA LEU A 282 1.48 8.55 12.98
C LEU A 282 2.59 8.49 11.93
N ILE A 283 3.01 9.64 11.39
CA ILE A 283 4.14 9.71 10.44
C ILE A 283 5.42 9.23 11.10
N TRP A 284 5.73 9.65 12.33
CA TRP A 284 6.94 9.18 13.02
C TRP A 284 6.91 7.69 13.33
N ILE A 285 5.75 7.12 13.64
CA ILE A 285 5.57 5.67 13.85
C ILE A 285 5.82 4.91 12.53
N GLU A 286 5.33 5.43 11.41
CA GLU A 286 5.60 4.86 10.08
C GLU A 286 7.08 4.99 9.71
N GLU A 287 7.67 6.17 9.90
CA GLU A 287 9.08 6.46 9.64
C GLU A 287 9.99 5.51 10.43
N HIS A 288 9.69 5.27 11.71
CA HIS A 288 10.43 4.31 12.53
C HIS A 288 10.39 2.89 11.94
N GLN A 289 9.24 2.45 11.42
CA GLN A 289 9.13 1.15 10.76
C GLN A 289 9.90 1.11 9.44
N MET A 290 9.82 2.18 8.63
CA MET A 290 10.57 2.30 7.38
C MET A 290 12.08 2.17 7.62
N GLU A 291 12.62 2.84 8.64
CA GLU A 291 14.04 2.74 9.01
C GLU A 291 14.43 1.32 9.45
N ARG A 292 13.57 0.65 10.22
CA ARG A 292 13.79 -0.75 10.66
C ARG A 292 13.75 -1.73 9.50
N ASP A 293 12.91 -1.49 8.51
CA ASP A 293 12.81 -2.37 7.35
C ASP A 293 14.01 -2.25 6.41
N LEU A 294 14.67 -1.09 6.36
CA LEU A 294 15.91 -0.93 5.60
C LEU A 294 17.03 -1.85 6.08
N GLN A 295 16.99 -2.31 7.34
CA GLN A 295 17.96 -3.25 7.91
C GLN A 295 17.94 -4.63 7.23
N TYR A 296 16.87 -4.99 6.53
CA TYR A 296 16.80 -6.23 5.74
C TYR A 296 17.64 -6.17 4.46
N TYR A 297 18.07 -4.97 4.06
CA TYR A 297 18.83 -4.75 2.83
C TYR A 297 20.30 -4.46 3.10
N ASP A 298 20.73 -4.36 4.36
CA ASP A 298 22.15 -4.16 4.70
C ASP A 298 23.02 -5.28 4.12
N ILE A 299 24.18 -4.91 3.56
CA ILE A 299 25.12 -5.83 2.91
C ILE A 299 26.42 -5.83 3.72
N THR A 300 26.93 -6.96 4.18
CA THR A 300 28.09 -7.00 5.09
C THR A 300 29.44 -7.15 4.39
N GLU A 301 29.48 -7.64 3.15
CA GLU A 301 30.72 -7.99 2.43
C GLU A 301 30.72 -7.47 0.98
N ALA A 302 30.19 -6.26 0.79
CA ALA A 302 30.11 -5.62 -0.52
C ALA A 302 31.50 -5.30 -1.07
N LYS A 303 31.65 -5.42 -2.40
CA LYS A 303 32.77 -4.88 -3.16
C LYS A 303 32.34 -3.56 -3.79
N LEU A 304 33.27 -2.62 -3.88
CA LEU A 304 33.10 -1.40 -4.66
C LEU A 304 33.94 -1.46 -5.92
N THR A 305 33.33 -1.24 -7.08
CA THR A 305 34.04 -1.08 -8.35
C THR A 305 34.18 0.40 -8.68
N VAL A 306 35.39 0.83 -9.07
CA VAL A 306 35.66 2.26 -9.30
C VAL A 306 35.62 2.56 -10.79
N HIS A 307 34.69 3.42 -11.18
CA HIS A 307 34.65 4.03 -12.50
C HIS A 307 34.55 5.54 -12.31
N HIS A 308 35.70 6.20 -12.26
CA HIS A 308 35.82 7.60 -11.87
C HIS A 308 34.81 8.48 -12.62
N PRO A 309 34.05 9.35 -11.92
CA PRO A 309 34.16 9.71 -10.51
C PRO A 309 33.32 8.86 -9.54
N TYR A 310 32.71 7.76 -10.00
CA TYR A 310 31.73 6.98 -9.24
C TYR A 310 32.32 5.68 -8.67
N HIS A 311 31.79 5.29 -7.52
CA HIS A 311 32.00 3.99 -6.89
C HIS A 311 30.72 3.18 -6.98
N TYR A 312 30.75 2.05 -7.68
CA TYR A 312 29.57 1.23 -7.92
C TYR A 312 29.49 0.12 -6.88
N VAL A 313 28.29 -0.07 -6.35
CA VAL A 313 27.94 -1.18 -5.45
C VAL A 313 26.81 -1.98 -6.09
N SER A 314 26.98 -3.31 -6.13
CA SER A 314 25.90 -4.22 -6.51
C SER A 314 24.88 -4.30 -5.38
N VAL A 315 23.60 -4.13 -5.72
CA VAL A 315 22.48 -4.16 -4.78
C VAL A 315 21.47 -5.23 -5.22
N PRO A 316 21.49 -6.42 -4.58
CA PRO A 316 20.57 -7.51 -4.91
C PRO A 316 19.11 -7.13 -4.62
N GLY A 317 18.27 -7.19 -5.66
CA GLY A 317 16.85 -6.80 -5.58
C GLY A 317 16.56 -5.36 -6.02
N LEU A 318 17.56 -4.62 -6.51
CA LEU A 318 17.39 -3.22 -6.91
C LEU A 318 16.42 -3.04 -8.09
N ALA A 319 16.46 -3.93 -9.08
CA ALA A 319 15.56 -3.90 -10.23
C ALA A 319 14.08 -4.01 -9.82
N GLU A 320 13.80 -4.78 -8.77
CA GLU A 320 12.48 -4.95 -8.16
C GLU A 320 12.15 -3.86 -7.12
N LYS A 321 13.00 -2.83 -6.99
CA LYS A 321 12.90 -1.74 -6.01
C LYS A 321 12.96 -2.23 -4.55
N ARG A 322 13.82 -3.22 -4.28
CA ARG A 322 14.02 -3.87 -2.97
C ARG A 322 15.52 -4.00 -2.62
N PRO A 323 16.16 -2.95 -2.06
CA PRO A 323 15.56 -1.70 -1.59
C PRO A 323 15.25 -0.74 -2.74
N SER A 324 14.27 0.14 -2.54
CA SER A 324 14.03 1.24 -3.46
C SER A 324 15.13 2.29 -3.26
N VAL A 325 15.92 2.54 -4.29
CA VAL A 325 17.00 3.54 -4.30
C VAL A 325 16.81 4.45 -5.50
N LEU A 326 16.85 5.75 -5.26
CA LEU A 326 16.75 6.80 -6.27
C LEU A 326 18.00 7.68 -6.25
N VAL A 327 18.23 8.41 -7.35
CA VAL A 327 19.25 9.46 -7.39
C VAL A 327 18.95 10.49 -6.29
N GLY A 328 19.97 10.81 -5.50
CA GLY A 328 19.86 11.69 -4.33
C GLY A 328 19.68 10.96 -2.99
N ASP A 329 19.42 9.65 -3.00
CA ASP A 329 19.42 8.86 -1.77
C ASP A 329 20.85 8.72 -1.20
N ARG A 330 20.93 8.30 0.06
CA ARG A 330 22.17 8.18 0.82
C ARG A 330 22.42 6.73 1.18
N ILE A 331 23.64 6.26 0.94
CA ILE A 331 24.09 4.92 1.32
C ILE A 331 25.33 5.07 2.18
N LEU A 332 25.30 4.53 3.40
CA LEU A 332 26.49 4.52 4.25
C LEU A 332 27.35 3.30 3.95
N VAL A 333 28.65 3.52 3.94
CA VAL A 333 29.65 2.50 3.69
C VAL A 333 30.71 2.55 4.78
N GLN A 334 31.05 1.39 5.34
CA GLN A 334 32.14 1.22 6.29
C GLN A 334 33.03 0.07 5.82
N GLN A 335 34.34 0.28 5.76
CA GLN A 335 35.27 -0.77 5.40
C GLN A 335 35.33 -1.83 6.51
N THR A 336 35.29 -3.10 6.14
CA THR A 336 35.44 -4.24 7.06
C THR A 336 36.79 -4.14 7.77
N GLY A 337 36.79 -4.13 9.11
CA GLY A 337 37.98 -3.96 9.94
C GLY A 337 38.34 -2.51 10.30
N ALA A 338 37.61 -1.51 9.80
CA ALA A 338 37.76 -0.12 10.25
C ALA A 338 37.29 0.06 11.70
N ALA A 339 37.68 1.18 12.33
CA ALA A 339 37.21 1.55 13.66
C ALA A 339 35.67 1.57 13.70
N ALA A 340 35.10 0.95 14.75
CA ALA A 340 33.66 0.87 14.92
C ALA A 340 33.02 2.27 14.89
N GLY A 341 31.91 2.40 14.17
CA GLY A 341 31.19 3.67 14.05
C GLY A 341 31.75 4.68 13.04
N HIS A 342 32.87 4.42 12.36
CA HIS A 342 33.35 5.27 11.26
C HIS A 342 32.71 4.89 9.92
N TRP A 343 31.89 5.78 9.36
CA TRP A 343 31.11 5.57 8.13
C TRP A 343 31.38 6.68 7.12
N PHE A 344 31.29 6.33 5.83
CA PHE A 344 31.26 7.29 4.74
C PHE A 344 29.88 7.29 4.09
N GLU A 345 29.28 8.47 3.95
CA GLU A 345 28.05 8.63 3.20
C GLU A 345 28.40 8.72 1.70
N GLY A 346 27.80 7.83 0.92
CA GLY A 346 27.81 7.86 -0.54
C GLY A 346 26.52 8.47 -1.03
N GLY A 347 26.61 9.62 -1.71
CA GLY A 347 25.47 10.20 -2.40
C GLY A 347 25.19 9.44 -3.69
N VAL A 348 23.97 8.95 -3.86
CA VAL A 348 23.57 8.19 -5.06
C VAL A 348 23.45 9.14 -6.25
N HIS A 349 24.29 8.93 -7.26
CA HIS A 349 24.30 9.71 -8.50
C HIS A 349 23.74 8.96 -9.70
N VAL A 350 23.89 7.63 -9.70
CA VAL A 350 23.48 6.77 -10.81
C VAL A 350 22.80 5.54 -10.25
N VAL A 351 21.66 5.17 -10.81
CA VAL A 351 20.96 3.92 -10.52
C VAL A 351 20.87 3.14 -11.82
N ARG A 352 21.49 1.96 -11.87
CA ARG A 352 21.40 0.99 -12.97
C ARG A 352 20.50 -0.16 -12.55
N LYS A 353 20.35 -1.18 -13.41
CA LYS A 353 19.49 -2.35 -13.15
C LYS A 353 19.78 -3.01 -11.79
N GLU A 354 21.06 -3.28 -11.50
CA GLU A 354 21.48 -4.00 -10.27
C GLU A 354 22.63 -3.31 -9.52
N GLU A 355 23.04 -2.12 -9.96
CA GLU A 355 24.15 -1.39 -9.36
C GLU A 355 23.81 0.07 -9.09
N VAL A 356 24.42 0.62 -8.04
CA VAL A 356 24.26 2.02 -7.65
C VAL A 356 25.62 2.70 -7.69
N GLY A 357 25.71 3.81 -8.42
CA GLY A 357 26.91 4.66 -8.48
C GLY A 357 26.89 5.73 -7.40
N LEU A 358 27.87 5.69 -6.51
CA LEU A 358 28.03 6.54 -5.34
C LEU A 358 29.17 7.55 -5.52
N ARG A 359 29.02 8.74 -4.92
CA ARG A 359 30.13 9.67 -4.69
C ARG A 359 30.30 9.91 -3.20
N PHE A 360 31.53 9.70 -2.74
CA PHE A 360 31.96 9.94 -1.37
C PHE A 360 32.71 11.26 -1.26
N HIS A 361 32.98 11.68 -0.03
CA HIS A 361 33.93 12.75 0.27
C HIS A 361 35.32 12.44 -0.31
N SER A 362 36.12 13.48 -0.57
CA SER A 362 37.49 13.33 -1.09
C SER A 362 38.39 12.48 -0.19
N SER A 363 38.12 12.45 1.12
CA SER A 363 38.86 11.65 2.10
C SER A 363 38.60 10.14 2.04
N PHE A 364 37.62 9.67 1.24
CA PHE A 364 37.37 8.23 1.09
C PHE A 364 38.55 7.50 0.42
N GLY A 365 39.35 8.21 -0.37
CA GLY A 365 40.49 7.65 -1.10
C GLY A 365 40.07 6.66 -2.21
N LYS A 366 41.04 5.90 -2.73
CA LYS A 366 40.78 4.82 -3.69
C LYS A 366 40.57 3.52 -2.91
N ALA A 367 39.35 2.97 -2.98
CA ALA A 367 39.06 1.66 -2.41
C ALA A 367 39.92 0.58 -3.11
N SER A 368 40.65 -0.22 -2.32
CA SER A 368 41.35 -1.40 -2.84
C SER A 368 40.33 -2.40 -3.42
N PRO A 369 40.61 -3.06 -4.56
CA PRO A 369 39.73 -4.09 -5.12
C PRO A 369 39.48 -5.28 -4.17
N LEU A 370 40.37 -5.48 -3.19
CA LEU A 370 40.25 -6.51 -2.16
C LEU A 370 39.47 -6.04 -0.92
N ALA A 371 39.23 -4.74 -0.79
CA ALA A 371 38.51 -4.20 0.35
C ALA A 371 37.05 -4.65 0.34
N ARG A 372 36.57 -4.97 1.53
CA ARG A 372 35.18 -5.35 1.79
C ARG A 372 34.51 -4.27 2.60
N PHE A 373 33.22 -4.11 2.36
CA PHE A 373 32.46 -3.03 2.93
C PHE A 373 31.13 -3.52 3.48
N THR A 374 30.78 -3.02 4.66
CA THR A 374 29.41 -3.02 5.15
C THR A 374 28.66 -1.82 4.58
N VAL A 375 27.50 -2.07 3.99
CA VAL A 375 26.64 -1.10 3.32
C VAL A 375 25.32 -1.01 4.06
N ARG A 376 24.89 0.21 4.37
CA ARG A 376 23.59 0.49 5.01
C ARG A 376 22.81 1.51 4.20
N PHE A 377 21.55 1.19 3.95
CA PHE A 377 20.63 2.09 3.24
C PHE A 377 19.98 3.07 4.21
N LYS A 378 19.94 4.35 3.82
CA LYS A 378 19.27 5.40 4.58
C LYS A 378 17.94 5.77 3.96
N LEU A 379 16.96 5.98 4.83
CA LEU A 379 15.64 6.46 4.43
C LEU A 379 15.78 7.87 3.88
N ASN A 380 15.24 8.11 2.68
CA ASN A 380 15.03 9.45 2.20
C ASN A 380 13.88 10.10 2.97
N ARG A 381 14.22 10.98 3.91
CA ARG A 381 13.25 11.63 4.80
C ARG A 381 12.50 12.80 4.15
N HIS A 382 12.81 13.20 2.91
CA HIS A 382 12.17 14.35 2.27
C HIS A 382 10.64 14.23 2.17
N PRO A 383 10.05 13.09 1.77
CA PRO A 383 8.60 12.94 1.71
C PRO A 383 7.93 13.14 3.07
N VAL A 384 8.40 12.46 4.13
CA VAL A 384 7.84 12.57 5.48
C VAL A 384 8.06 13.96 6.09
N ARG A 385 9.23 14.58 5.87
CA ARG A 385 9.51 15.95 6.33
C ARG A 385 8.59 16.98 5.67
N ARG A 386 8.22 16.78 4.40
CA ARG A 386 7.25 17.66 3.70
C ARG A 386 5.84 17.52 4.29
N GLN A 387 5.45 16.32 4.70
CA GLN A 387 4.20 16.12 5.45
C GLN A 387 4.26 16.82 6.81
N HIS A 388 5.38 16.70 7.55
CA HIS A 388 5.56 17.43 8.81
C HIS A 388 5.48 18.95 8.62
N LEU A 389 6.16 19.51 7.61
CA LEU A 389 6.07 20.94 7.28
C LEU A 389 4.62 21.37 7.04
N ALA A 390 3.87 20.58 6.26
CA ALA A 390 2.46 20.86 6.00
C ALA A 390 1.61 20.83 7.28
N LEU A 391 1.87 19.87 8.17
CA LEU A 391 1.20 19.78 9.47
C LEU A 391 1.56 20.95 10.39
N ASP A 392 2.81 21.42 10.36
CA ASP A 392 3.29 22.58 11.13
C ASP A 392 2.81 23.92 10.56
N THR A 393 2.31 23.94 9.32
CA THR A 393 1.76 25.14 8.70
C THR A 393 0.41 25.48 9.34
N ALA A 394 0.27 26.71 9.87
CA ALA A 394 -0.97 27.22 10.44
C ALA A 394 -2.11 27.16 9.40
N PHE A 395 -3.26 26.63 9.77
CA PHE A 395 -4.38 26.40 8.85
C PHE A 395 -5.68 26.45 9.63
N ASP A 396 -6.47 27.48 9.37
CA ASP A 396 -7.69 27.82 10.11
C ASP A 396 -8.90 27.68 9.17
N GLU A 397 -9.09 26.46 8.66
CA GLU A 397 -10.12 26.15 7.66
C GLU A 397 -10.83 24.85 8.06
N ASP A 398 -11.63 24.94 9.12
CA ASP A 398 -12.43 23.82 9.65
C ASP A 398 -13.38 23.26 8.59
N ARG A 399 -13.95 24.14 7.74
CA ARG A 399 -14.70 23.75 6.55
C ARG A 399 -13.96 22.81 5.58
N VAL A 400 -12.63 22.70 5.68
CA VAL A 400 -11.83 21.76 4.90
C VAL A 400 -11.47 20.54 5.73
N LEU A 401 -10.91 20.73 6.94
CA LEU A 401 -10.43 19.61 7.76
C LEU A 401 -11.56 18.79 8.41
N PHE A 402 -12.58 19.48 8.93
CA PHE A 402 -13.71 18.91 9.67
C PHE A 402 -15.01 19.60 9.25
N PRO A 403 -15.45 19.42 8.00
CA PRO A 403 -16.62 20.11 7.52
C PRO A 403 -17.90 19.64 8.23
N GLU A 404 -18.82 20.58 8.42
CA GLU A 404 -20.06 20.43 9.20
C GLU A 404 -21.21 21.05 8.41
N GLN A 405 -22.46 20.76 8.81
CA GLN A 405 -23.64 21.25 8.09
C GLN A 405 -23.71 22.79 8.06
N THR A 406 -23.18 23.45 9.09
CA THR A 406 -23.05 24.90 9.20
C THR A 406 -22.13 25.51 8.14
N HIS A 407 -21.19 24.72 7.61
CA HIS A 407 -20.28 25.12 6.54
C HIS A 407 -20.91 24.97 5.15
N MET A 408 -22.08 24.35 5.03
CA MET A 408 -22.77 24.18 3.75
C MET A 408 -23.51 25.46 3.38
N PRO A 409 -23.29 26.01 2.17
CA PRO A 409 -24.09 27.13 1.67
C PRO A 409 -25.57 26.71 1.53
N ALA A 410 -26.48 27.58 1.97
CA ALA A 410 -27.92 27.35 1.82
C ALA A 410 -28.35 27.39 0.34
N GLY A 411 -29.00 26.32 -0.14
CA GLY A 411 -29.82 26.37 -1.35
C GLY A 411 -29.10 26.30 -2.72
N LEU A 412 -27.94 25.65 -2.84
CA LEU A 412 -27.33 25.40 -4.16
C LEU A 412 -28.03 24.24 -4.88
N VAL A 413 -29.00 24.56 -5.73
CA VAL A 413 -29.44 23.68 -6.81
C VAL A 413 -28.66 24.07 -8.06
N PRO A 414 -27.85 23.16 -8.65
CA PRO A 414 -27.13 23.45 -9.88
C PRO A 414 -28.09 23.90 -10.98
N SER A 415 -27.88 25.08 -11.56
CA SER A 415 -28.88 25.69 -12.47
C SER A 415 -28.34 26.06 -13.86
N LYS A 416 -27.02 26.17 -14.04
CA LYS A 416 -26.45 26.47 -15.35
C LYS A 416 -26.38 25.24 -16.22
N ARG A 417 -26.83 25.42 -17.46
CA ARG A 417 -26.49 24.51 -18.56
C ARG A 417 -25.05 24.79 -18.97
N ILE A 418 -24.19 23.81 -18.82
CA ILE A 418 -22.78 23.88 -19.24
C ILE A 418 -22.62 23.07 -20.53
N GLN A 419 -21.96 23.66 -21.52
CA GLN A 419 -21.52 22.94 -22.71
C GLN A 419 -20.18 22.28 -22.42
N VAL A 420 -20.20 20.97 -22.18
CA VAL A 420 -18.99 20.19 -21.91
C VAL A 420 -18.14 20.03 -23.16
N LYS A 421 -16.81 20.01 -22.99
CA LYS A 421 -15.87 19.73 -24.08
C LYS A 421 -15.85 18.25 -24.44
N ASN A 422 -16.00 17.36 -23.46
CA ASN A 422 -16.06 15.93 -23.69
C ASN A 422 -17.50 15.45 -23.94
N PRO A 423 -17.85 14.97 -25.15
CA PRO A 423 -19.20 14.48 -25.47
C PRO A 423 -19.64 13.28 -24.63
N LEU A 424 -18.70 12.49 -24.09
CA LEU A 424 -19.01 11.34 -23.23
C LEU A 424 -19.64 11.77 -21.91
N ILE A 425 -19.29 12.96 -21.40
CA ILE A 425 -19.87 13.51 -20.17
C ILE A 425 -21.27 14.05 -20.43
N ALA A 426 -21.53 14.63 -21.62
CA ALA A 426 -22.82 15.21 -21.96
C ALA A 426 -23.99 14.21 -21.83
N HIS A 427 -23.71 12.94 -22.12
CA HIS A 427 -24.68 11.84 -22.08
C HIS A 427 -24.64 11.04 -20.77
N ASN A 428 -23.85 11.47 -19.78
CA ASN A 428 -23.72 10.81 -18.48
C ASN A 428 -24.21 11.76 -17.37
N PRO A 429 -25.48 11.66 -16.94
CA PRO A 429 -26.07 12.62 -16.00
C PRO A 429 -25.32 12.76 -14.67
N PRO A 430 -24.84 11.68 -14.00
CA PRO A 430 -24.02 11.82 -12.79
C PRO A 430 -22.72 12.60 -13.01
N GLN A 431 -21.99 12.32 -14.08
CA GLN A 431 -20.75 13.05 -14.39
C GLN A 431 -21.03 14.52 -14.72
N LEU A 432 -22.09 14.79 -15.48
CA LEU A 432 -22.50 16.15 -15.80
C LEU A 432 -22.91 16.92 -14.53
N GLN A 433 -23.70 16.30 -13.66
CA GLN A 433 -24.08 16.88 -12.37
C GLN A 433 -22.85 17.20 -11.52
N ALA A 434 -21.86 16.31 -11.48
CA ALA A 434 -20.59 16.58 -10.78
C ALA A 434 -19.85 17.78 -11.36
N VAL A 435 -19.73 17.86 -12.68
CA VAL A 435 -19.08 19.00 -13.34
C VAL A 435 -19.79 20.31 -13.01
N VAL A 436 -21.11 20.38 -13.18
CA VAL A 436 -21.89 21.59 -12.88
C VAL A 436 -21.77 21.95 -11.39
N SER A 437 -21.90 20.96 -10.51
CA SER A 437 -21.82 21.18 -9.07
C SER A 437 -20.45 21.70 -8.63
N ILE A 438 -19.36 21.29 -9.27
CA ILE A 438 -18.00 21.77 -8.99
C ILE A 438 -17.81 23.19 -9.52
N VAL A 439 -18.26 23.47 -10.75
CA VAL A 439 -18.08 24.77 -11.41
C VAL A 439 -18.87 25.89 -10.74
N GLU A 440 -20.05 25.57 -10.19
CA GLU A 440 -20.92 26.54 -9.52
C GLU A 440 -20.61 26.78 -8.04
N ARG A 441 -19.63 26.08 -7.46
CA ARG A 441 -19.31 26.27 -6.03
C ARG A 441 -18.80 27.69 -5.78
N ALA A 442 -19.35 28.33 -4.76
CA ALA A 442 -18.80 29.57 -4.24
C ALA A 442 -17.34 29.35 -3.78
N PRO A 443 -16.46 30.35 -3.91
CA PRO A 443 -15.12 30.31 -3.31
C PRO A 443 -15.21 30.04 -1.81
N GLY A 444 -14.36 29.16 -1.29
CA GLY A 444 -14.37 28.81 0.13
C GLY A 444 -15.40 27.74 0.52
N SER A 445 -15.95 26.98 -0.43
CA SER A 445 -16.88 25.91 -0.10
C SER A 445 -16.18 24.71 0.56
N VAL A 446 -16.94 23.83 1.24
CA VAL A 446 -16.41 22.56 1.76
C VAL A 446 -15.82 21.68 0.62
N PRO A 447 -14.91 20.73 0.91
CA PRO A 447 -14.36 19.85 -0.10
C PRO A 447 -15.44 19.12 -0.90
N PHE A 448 -15.32 19.10 -2.22
CA PHE A 448 -16.19 18.31 -3.09
C PHE A 448 -15.55 16.93 -3.34
N VAL A 449 -16.34 15.86 -3.24
CA VAL A 449 -15.85 14.49 -3.42
C VAL A 449 -16.47 13.88 -4.67
N ILE A 450 -15.63 13.59 -5.67
CA ILE A 450 -15.97 12.76 -6.83
C ILE A 450 -15.68 11.30 -6.46
N PHE A 451 -16.73 10.50 -6.33
CA PHE A 451 -16.63 9.09 -5.97
C PHE A 451 -17.15 8.20 -7.10
N GLY A 452 -16.50 7.06 -7.33
CA GLY A 452 -16.97 6.08 -8.30
C GLY A 452 -16.04 4.87 -8.45
N PRO A 453 -16.58 3.64 -8.68
CA PRO A 453 -15.81 2.44 -8.99
C PRO A 453 -14.77 2.60 -10.13
N PRO A 454 -13.85 1.62 -10.33
CA PRO A 454 -12.94 1.64 -11.47
C PRO A 454 -13.71 1.77 -12.80
N GLY A 455 -13.17 2.55 -13.75
CA GLY A 455 -13.77 2.72 -15.07
C GLY A 455 -14.93 3.73 -15.17
N THR A 456 -15.39 4.31 -14.06
CA THR A 456 -16.50 5.30 -14.05
C THR A 456 -16.13 6.71 -14.53
N GLY A 457 -14.91 6.92 -15.05
CA GLY A 457 -14.51 8.19 -15.65
C GLY A 457 -14.20 9.33 -14.67
N LYS A 458 -13.91 9.05 -13.38
CA LYS A 458 -13.59 10.08 -12.36
C LYS A 458 -12.57 11.13 -12.83
N THR A 459 -11.41 10.70 -13.32
CA THR A 459 -10.36 11.59 -13.88
C THR A 459 -10.89 12.43 -15.04
N VAL A 460 -11.75 11.85 -15.89
CA VAL A 460 -12.34 12.55 -17.05
C VAL A 460 -13.31 13.63 -16.58
N THR A 461 -14.16 13.34 -15.59
CA THR A 461 -15.02 14.32 -14.91
C THR A 461 -14.19 15.45 -14.30
N MET A 462 -13.12 15.11 -13.58
CA MET A 462 -12.24 16.09 -12.95
C MET A 462 -11.57 17.03 -13.97
N VAL A 463 -11.05 16.48 -15.07
CA VAL A 463 -10.44 17.25 -16.17
C VAL A 463 -11.45 18.17 -16.82
N GLU A 464 -12.67 17.70 -17.06
CA GLU A 464 -13.74 18.54 -17.62
C GLU A 464 -14.07 19.69 -16.67
N SER A 465 -14.18 19.45 -15.36
CA SER A 465 -14.36 20.52 -14.36
C SER A 465 -13.26 21.56 -14.45
N VAL A 466 -11.99 21.15 -14.61
CA VAL A 466 -10.87 22.09 -14.81
C VAL A 466 -11.07 22.95 -16.06
N PHE A 467 -11.42 22.35 -17.21
CA PHE A 467 -11.69 23.13 -18.42
C PHE A 467 -12.82 24.15 -18.24
N GLN A 468 -13.91 23.74 -17.57
CA GLN A 468 -15.07 24.60 -17.34
C GLN A 468 -14.76 25.74 -16.37
N ILE A 469 -14.05 25.47 -15.28
CA ILE A 469 -13.58 26.51 -14.34
C ILE A 469 -12.70 27.54 -15.06
N LEU A 470 -11.73 27.09 -15.86
CA LEU A 470 -10.81 27.99 -16.57
C LEU A 470 -11.53 28.79 -17.66
N SER A 471 -12.59 28.26 -18.24
CA SER A 471 -13.41 28.95 -19.25
C SER A 471 -14.33 29.98 -18.60
N ALA A 472 -14.92 29.66 -17.44
CA ALA A 472 -15.81 30.54 -16.69
C ALA A 472 -15.07 31.69 -15.98
N ASN A 473 -13.83 31.47 -15.54
CA ASN A 473 -13.04 32.46 -14.82
C ASN A 473 -11.60 32.56 -15.36
N PRO A 474 -11.25 33.64 -16.09
CA PRO A 474 -9.90 33.87 -16.59
C PRO A 474 -8.82 33.95 -15.50
N GLN A 475 -9.18 34.38 -14.29
CA GLN A 475 -8.28 34.49 -13.13
C GLN A 475 -8.14 33.17 -12.36
N ALA A 476 -8.94 32.15 -12.67
CA ALA A 476 -8.83 30.86 -12.00
C ALA A 476 -7.46 30.22 -12.26
N ARG A 477 -6.89 29.68 -11.19
CA ARG A 477 -5.66 28.89 -11.20
C ARG A 477 -5.88 27.60 -10.46
N VAL A 478 -5.39 26.50 -11.02
CA VAL A 478 -5.60 25.14 -10.54
C VAL A 478 -4.28 24.50 -10.16
N LEU A 479 -4.21 23.96 -8.94
CA LEU A 479 -3.18 23.02 -8.54
C LEU A 479 -3.78 21.61 -8.56
N ALA A 480 -3.38 20.80 -9.53
CA ALA A 480 -3.78 19.40 -9.62
C ALA A 480 -2.68 18.49 -9.06
N ILE A 481 -3.05 17.60 -8.15
CA ILE A 481 -2.16 16.66 -7.49
C ILE A 481 -2.66 15.23 -7.61
N ALA A 482 -1.74 14.28 -7.55
CA ALA A 482 -2.04 12.86 -7.43
C ALA A 482 -0.92 12.13 -6.66
N PRO A 483 -1.19 10.99 -6.00
CA PRO A 483 -0.14 10.27 -5.24
C PRO A 483 0.95 9.68 -6.14
N SER A 484 0.60 9.29 -7.37
CA SER A 484 1.53 8.66 -8.31
C SER A 484 1.89 9.57 -9.49
N ASN A 485 3.09 9.38 -10.04
CA ASN A 485 3.48 10.09 -11.26
C ASN A 485 2.61 9.70 -12.45
N SER A 486 2.21 8.43 -12.57
CA SER A 486 1.34 7.97 -13.66
C SER A 486 -0.04 8.65 -13.63
N ALA A 487 -0.63 8.85 -12.46
CA ALA A 487 -1.88 9.60 -12.34
C ALA A 487 -1.70 11.09 -12.68
N ALA A 488 -0.63 11.73 -12.19
CA ALA A 488 -0.30 13.10 -12.56
C ALA A 488 -0.02 13.27 -14.07
N ASP A 489 0.60 12.28 -14.68
CA ASP A 489 0.89 12.24 -16.12
C ASP A 489 -0.43 12.12 -16.90
N LEU A 490 -1.36 11.25 -16.49
CA LEU A 490 -2.69 11.13 -17.08
C LEU A 490 -3.47 12.47 -17.03
N ILE A 491 -3.46 13.16 -15.89
CA ILE A 491 -4.08 14.50 -15.76
C ILE A 491 -3.45 15.46 -16.79
N THR A 492 -2.13 15.45 -16.89
CA THR A 492 -1.39 16.33 -17.81
C THR A 492 -1.74 16.02 -19.26
N THR A 493 -1.72 14.75 -19.67
CA THR A 493 -2.08 14.29 -21.02
C THR A 493 -3.47 14.78 -21.41
N ARG A 494 -4.43 14.71 -20.48
CA ARG A 494 -5.82 15.13 -20.72
C ARG A 494 -6.00 16.65 -20.77
N LEU A 495 -5.05 17.42 -20.25
CA LEU A 495 -5.06 18.89 -20.23
C LEU A 495 -4.12 19.53 -21.27
N MET A 496 -3.40 18.73 -22.08
CA MET A 496 -2.40 19.23 -23.04
C MET A 496 -2.94 20.30 -24.01
N SER A 497 -4.24 20.29 -24.31
CA SER A 497 -4.89 21.28 -25.18
C SER A 497 -4.89 22.70 -24.61
N LEU A 498 -4.55 22.90 -23.33
CA LEU A 498 -4.30 24.22 -22.74
C LEU A 498 -3.01 24.87 -23.27
N GLY A 499 -2.06 24.07 -23.78
CA GLY A 499 -0.75 24.52 -24.24
C GLY A 499 0.26 24.72 -23.11
N ALA A 500 1.55 24.67 -23.47
CA ALA A 500 2.68 24.74 -22.53
C ALA A 500 2.82 26.09 -21.81
N GLU A 501 2.16 27.15 -22.29
CA GLU A 501 2.14 28.46 -21.63
C GLU A 501 1.19 28.51 -20.42
N GLN A 502 0.14 27.68 -20.42
CA GLN A 502 -0.88 27.66 -19.36
C GLN A 502 -0.73 26.44 -18.43
N LEU A 503 -0.19 25.33 -18.93
CA LEU A 503 -0.06 24.07 -18.21
C LEU A 503 1.41 23.76 -17.89
N PHE A 504 1.68 23.44 -16.62
CA PHE A 504 2.99 23.01 -16.16
C PHE A 504 2.91 21.68 -15.39
N ARG A 505 3.75 20.71 -15.77
CA ARG A 505 3.92 19.42 -15.10
C ARG A 505 5.27 19.38 -14.38
N PHE A 506 5.24 19.25 -13.06
CA PHE A 506 6.45 19.22 -12.24
C PHE A 506 6.89 17.81 -11.84
N TYR A 507 8.03 17.35 -12.32
CA TYR A 507 8.69 16.13 -11.83
C TYR A 507 9.78 16.43 -10.81
N ALA A 508 10.03 15.48 -9.90
CA ALA A 508 11.11 15.60 -8.92
C ALA A 508 12.49 15.70 -9.61
N PRO A 509 13.44 16.52 -9.09
CA PRO A 509 14.77 16.68 -9.69
C PRO A 509 15.62 15.41 -9.75
N SER A 510 15.30 14.42 -8.92
CA SER A 510 15.93 13.09 -8.96
C SER A 510 15.62 12.30 -10.24
N ARG A 511 14.62 12.72 -11.02
CA ARG A 511 14.28 12.12 -12.32
C ARG A 511 14.99 12.80 -13.48
N HIS A 512 15.27 12.02 -14.51
CA HIS A 512 15.82 12.50 -15.77
C HIS A 512 14.70 12.64 -16.82
N LYS A 513 14.80 13.60 -17.74
CA LYS A 513 13.79 13.84 -18.78
C LYS A 513 13.57 12.63 -19.70
N GLU A 514 14.55 11.75 -19.83
CA GLU A 514 14.43 10.54 -20.64
C GLU A 514 13.54 9.46 -20.02
N THR A 515 13.29 9.53 -18.71
CA THR A 515 12.47 8.54 -17.99
C THR A 515 10.98 8.91 -17.97
N VAL A 516 10.55 9.91 -18.74
CA VAL A 516 9.16 10.36 -18.82
C VAL A 516 8.66 10.36 -20.26
N PRO A 517 7.34 10.29 -20.49
CA PRO A 517 6.75 10.31 -21.83
C PRO A 517 7.19 11.54 -22.64
N LEU A 518 7.49 11.35 -23.92
CA LEU A 518 8.08 12.36 -24.79
C LEU A 518 7.14 13.57 -24.97
N GLU A 519 5.86 13.29 -25.15
CA GLU A 519 4.78 14.26 -25.34
C GLU A 519 4.58 15.18 -24.14
N LEU A 520 4.92 14.72 -22.92
CA LEU A 520 4.78 15.53 -21.71
C LEU A 520 5.94 16.49 -21.51
N ARG A 521 7.09 16.29 -22.17
CA ARG A 521 8.29 17.11 -21.98
C ARG A 521 8.05 18.59 -22.29
N ALA A 522 7.18 18.89 -23.26
CA ALA A 522 6.81 20.26 -23.63
C ALA A 522 6.15 21.04 -22.47
N PHE A 523 5.59 20.36 -21.48
CA PHE A 523 4.90 20.95 -20.33
C PHE A 523 5.79 20.97 -19.08
N THR A 524 7.07 20.63 -19.20
CA THR A 524 8.00 20.54 -18.08
C THR A 524 9.10 21.60 -18.19
N PHE A 525 9.90 21.75 -17.13
CA PHE A 525 11.11 22.56 -17.16
C PHE A 525 12.27 21.70 -16.67
N ALA A 526 13.36 21.66 -17.45
CA ALA A 526 14.54 20.87 -17.16
C ALA A 526 15.81 21.69 -17.39
N THR A 527 16.85 21.37 -16.62
CA THR A 527 18.19 21.91 -16.78
C THR A 527 18.85 21.42 -18.07
N ALA A 528 19.96 22.06 -18.48
CA ALA A 528 20.77 21.61 -19.61
C ALA A 528 21.21 20.14 -19.49
N ASN A 529 21.46 19.68 -18.25
CA ASN A 529 21.85 18.30 -17.94
C ASN A 529 20.66 17.33 -17.87
N GLY A 530 19.46 17.74 -18.29
CA GLY A 530 18.28 16.88 -18.42
C GLY A 530 17.54 16.55 -17.11
N HIS A 531 17.97 17.08 -15.97
CA HIS A 531 17.25 16.98 -14.69
C HIS A 531 16.13 18.00 -14.60
N PHE A 532 14.99 17.59 -14.05
CA PHE A 532 13.84 18.47 -13.87
C PHE A 532 14.08 19.56 -12.83
N ALA A 533 13.45 20.70 -13.08
CA ALA A 533 13.59 21.94 -12.34
C ALA A 533 12.23 22.67 -12.31
N VAL A 534 12.24 23.88 -11.79
CA VAL A 534 11.13 24.83 -11.96
C VAL A 534 11.65 26.11 -12.60
N PRO A 535 10.85 26.78 -13.45
CA PRO A 535 11.20 28.11 -13.92
C PRO A 535 11.16 29.12 -12.77
N GLY A 536 11.61 30.35 -13.02
CA GLY A 536 11.59 31.42 -12.01
C GLY A 536 10.18 31.72 -11.50
N LEU A 537 10.07 32.25 -10.27
CA LEU A 537 8.79 32.50 -9.59
C LEU A 537 7.80 33.32 -10.43
N ALA A 538 8.28 34.31 -11.18
CA ALA A 538 7.44 35.11 -12.07
C ALA A 538 6.74 34.25 -13.13
N LYS A 539 7.48 33.36 -13.81
CA LYS A 539 6.91 32.42 -14.78
C LYS A 539 6.02 31.38 -14.10
N MET A 540 6.40 30.88 -12.93
CA MET A 540 5.56 29.94 -12.18
C MET A 540 4.16 30.51 -11.87
N LYS A 541 4.06 31.81 -11.55
CA LYS A 541 2.78 32.50 -11.29
C LYS A 541 1.90 32.70 -12.53
N THR A 542 2.45 32.55 -13.75
CA THR A 542 1.67 32.71 -14.99
C THR A 542 0.93 31.44 -15.39
N TYR A 543 1.39 30.27 -14.94
CA TYR A 543 0.68 29.02 -15.24
C TYR A 543 -0.71 29.02 -14.60
N ARG A 544 -1.70 28.67 -15.40
CA ARG A 544 -3.08 28.53 -14.94
C ARG A 544 -3.35 27.16 -14.36
N VAL A 545 -2.59 26.14 -14.78
CA VAL A 545 -2.65 24.80 -14.22
C VAL A 545 -1.25 24.30 -13.91
N VAL A 546 -1.04 23.87 -12.67
CA VAL A 546 0.18 23.18 -12.24
C VAL A 546 -0.20 21.77 -11.81
N VAL A 547 0.44 20.76 -12.41
CA VAL A 547 0.22 19.33 -12.12
C VAL A 547 1.45 18.74 -11.45
N THR A 548 1.29 18.16 -10.25
CA THR A 548 2.40 17.60 -9.47
C THR A 548 1.99 16.29 -8.78
N THR A 549 2.93 15.56 -8.18
CA THR A 549 2.54 14.55 -7.19
C THR A 549 2.26 15.19 -5.83
N CYS A 550 1.48 14.55 -4.95
CA CYS A 550 1.14 15.10 -3.63
C CYS A 550 2.39 15.56 -2.84
N VAL A 551 3.41 14.71 -2.74
CA VAL A 551 4.71 15.07 -2.12
C VAL A 551 5.43 16.22 -2.84
N SER A 552 5.33 16.26 -4.16
CA SER A 552 6.00 17.28 -4.98
C SER A 552 5.30 18.63 -4.94
N ALA A 553 4.03 18.68 -4.53
CA ALA A 553 3.27 19.93 -4.36
C ALA A 553 3.94 20.90 -3.37
N SER A 554 4.75 20.40 -2.44
CA SER A 554 5.62 21.24 -1.59
C SER A 554 6.52 22.20 -2.37
N VAL A 555 6.78 21.97 -3.66
CA VAL A 555 7.57 22.89 -4.48
C VAL A 555 6.91 24.25 -4.62
N VAL A 556 5.58 24.33 -4.71
CA VAL A 556 4.89 25.60 -4.99
C VAL A 556 5.00 26.58 -3.82
N SER A 557 4.68 26.13 -2.61
CA SER A 557 4.94 26.92 -1.39
C SER A 557 6.44 27.09 -1.15
N GLY A 558 7.21 26.04 -1.42
CA GLY A 558 8.67 26.01 -1.23
C GLY A 558 9.44 27.08 -1.99
N ILE A 559 9.00 27.47 -3.19
CA ILE A 559 9.61 28.54 -3.99
C ILE A 559 8.98 29.92 -3.76
N GLY A 560 8.02 30.03 -2.84
CA GLY A 560 7.37 31.29 -2.46
C GLY A 560 6.13 31.65 -3.27
N ILE A 561 5.41 30.67 -3.85
CA ILE A 561 4.04 30.94 -4.31
C ILE A 561 3.18 31.19 -3.05
N PRO A 562 2.47 32.33 -2.95
CA PRO A 562 1.69 32.65 -1.77
C PRO A 562 0.46 31.73 -1.65
N ARG A 563 0.03 31.51 -0.41
CA ARG A 563 -1.25 30.86 -0.12
C ARG A 563 -2.40 31.64 -0.77
N GLY A 564 -3.43 30.93 -1.24
CA GLY A 564 -4.56 31.52 -1.97
C GLY A 564 -4.27 31.83 -3.45
N HIS A 565 -3.06 31.56 -3.94
CA HIS A 565 -2.73 31.75 -5.37
C HIS A 565 -3.57 30.85 -6.29
N TYR A 566 -3.86 29.62 -5.84
CA TYR A 566 -4.69 28.66 -6.56
C TYR A 566 -6.12 28.78 -6.06
N SER A 567 -7.05 29.13 -6.94
CA SER A 567 -8.47 29.17 -6.58
C SER A 567 -9.04 27.77 -6.36
N HIS A 568 -8.44 26.75 -6.98
CA HIS A 568 -8.84 25.36 -6.84
C HIS A 568 -7.64 24.44 -6.62
N ILE A 569 -7.79 23.49 -5.70
CA ILE A 569 -6.88 22.36 -5.53
C ILE A 569 -7.65 21.08 -5.85
N PHE A 570 -7.18 20.35 -6.86
CA PHE A 570 -7.74 19.07 -7.27
C PHE A 570 -6.79 17.94 -6.85
N CYS A 571 -7.30 16.89 -6.21
CA CYS A 571 -6.54 15.68 -5.92
C CYS A 571 -7.21 14.46 -6.58
N ASP A 572 -6.57 13.90 -7.59
CA ASP A 572 -7.00 12.62 -8.17
C ASP A 572 -6.40 11.44 -7.43
N GLU A 573 -7.08 10.30 -7.47
CA GLU A 573 -6.70 9.08 -6.72
C GLU A 573 -6.43 9.35 -5.23
N ALA A 574 -7.18 10.27 -4.62
CA ALA A 574 -7.01 10.72 -3.23
C ALA A 574 -7.13 9.58 -2.21
N GLY A 575 -7.82 8.48 -2.57
CA GLY A 575 -7.91 7.28 -1.75
C GLY A 575 -6.58 6.51 -1.59
N GLN A 576 -5.65 6.68 -2.53
CA GLN A 576 -4.34 6.03 -2.50
C GLN A 576 -3.28 6.83 -1.71
N ALA A 577 -3.59 8.08 -1.33
CA ALA A 577 -2.69 8.96 -0.60
C ALA A 577 -3.00 8.94 0.89
N THR A 578 -1.97 9.00 1.75
CA THR A 578 -2.23 9.23 3.17
C THR A 578 -2.80 10.62 3.36
N GLU A 579 -3.61 10.82 4.39
CA GLU A 579 -4.17 12.13 4.68
C GLU A 579 -3.09 13.22 4.81
N PRO A 580 -1.97 13.02 5.54
CA PRO A 580 -0.91 14.03 5.60
C PRO A 580 -0.19 14.27 4.27
N GLU A 581 -0.19 13.32 3.35
CA GLU A 581 0.39 13.47 2.02
C GLU A 581 -0.43 14.45 1.16
N VAL A 582 -1.76 14.35 1.16
CA VAL A 582 -2.65 15.30 0.47
C VAL A 582 -2.55 16.69 1.12
N MET A 583 -2.38 16.74 2.44
CA MET A 583 -2.25 18.00 3.18
C MET A 583 -1.03 18.83 2.78
N ILE A 584 -0.03 18.25 2.11
CA ILE A 584 1.10 19.02 1.55
C ILE A 584 0.60 20.14 0.64
N ALA A 585 -0.34 19.85 -0.27
CA ALA A 585 -0.92 20.88 -1.12
C ALA A 585 -1.96 21.71 -0.38
N ILE A 586 -2.91 21.05 0.30
CA ILE A 586 -4.06 21.73 0.92
C ILE A 586 -3.59 22.70 2.01
N LYS A 587 -2.88 22.23 3.03
CA LYS A 587 -2.47 23.09 4.13
C LYS A 587 -1.49 24.17 3.70
N THR A 588 -0.63 23.94 2.70
CA THR A 588 0.35 24.98 2.32
C THR A 588 -0.19 26.01 1.33
N MET A 589 -1.22 25.66 0.54
CA MET A 589 -1.68 26.52 -0.56
C MET A 589 -3.13 27.00 -0.47
N ALA A 590 -4.02 26.30 0.23
CA ALA A 590 -5.41 26.72 0.36
C ALA A 590 -5.58 27.87 1.36
N ASP A 591 -6.44 28.81 1.02
CA ASP A 591 -6.98 29.85 1.90
C ASP A 591 -8.52 29.77 1.97
N LYS A 592 -9.12 30.74 2.65
CA LYS A 592 -10.59 30.90 2.81
C LYS A 592 -11.40 30.97 1.51
N GLN A 593 -10.78 31.24 0.37
CA GLN A 593 -11.46 31.29 -0.94
C GLN A 593 -11.13 30.08 -1.82
N THR A 594 -10.18 29.25 -1.41
CA THR A 594 -9.75 28.09 -2.19
C THR A 594 -10.76 26.95 -2.07
N ASN A 595 -11.19 26.43 -3.22
CA ASN A 595 -12.04 25.25 -3.32
C ASN A 595 -11.19 23.98 -3.45
N VAL A 596 -11.52 22.94 -2.68
CA VAL A 596 -10.83 21.65 -2.73
C VAL A 596 -11.74 20.62 -3.39
N VAL A 597 -11.21 19.85 -4.35
CA VAL A 597 -11.92 18.75 -5.01
C VAL A 597 -11.09 17.50 -4.92
N LEU A 598 -11.67 16.42 -4.40
CA LEU A 598 -11.02 15.13 -4.22
C LEU A 598 -11.73 14.10 -5.10
N SER A 599 -10.96 13.35 -5.89
CA SER A 599 -11.43 12.22 -6.68
C SER A 599 -10.80 10.94 -6.16
N GLY A 600 -11.59 9.89 -6.00
CA GLY A 600 -11.08 8.60 -5.55
C GLY A 600 -12.16 7.59 -5.22
N ASP A 601 -11.73 6.40 -4.83
CA ASP A 601 -12.61 5.31 -4.39
C ASP A 601 -12.03 4.65 -3.14
N PRO A 602 -12.59 4.91 -1.94
CA PRO A 602 -12.13 4.27 -0.71
C PRO A 602 -12.24 2.74 -0.69
N LYS A 603 -12.96 2.12 -1.63
CA LYS A 603 -13.06 0.66 -1.75
C LYS A 603 -11.96 0.06 -2.63
N GLN A 604 -11.12 0.88 -3.25
CA GLN A 604 -9.94 0.45 -4.01
C GLN A 604 -8.69 0.40 -3.12
N LEU A 605 -7.51 0.34 -3.74
CA LEU A 605 -6.23 0.34 -3.02
C LEU A 605 -6.10 1.62 -2.19
N GLY A 606 -5.93 1.44 -0.88
CA GLY A 606 -5.59 2.52 0.04
C GLY A 606 -4.10 2.85 0.04
N PRO A 607 -3.67 3.76 0.93
CA PRO A 607 -2.27 4.11 1.11
C PRO A 607 -1.44 2.92 1.59
N ILE A 608 -0.20 2.82 1.11
CA ILE A 608 0.72 1.75 1.53
C ILE A 608 1.42 2.17 2.83
N ILE A 609 0.99 1.59 3.96
CA ILE A 609 1.57 1.82 5.28
C ILE A 609 2.32 0.57 5.75
N ARG A 610 3.60 0.71 6.09
CA ARG A 610 4.46 -0.42 6.51
C ARG A 610 4.21 -0.80 7.96
N SER A 611 4.01 0.17 8.83
CA SER A 611 3.79 -0.03 10.25
C SER A 611 2.39 -0.53 10.52
N ALA A 612 2.27 -1.78 10.98
CA ALA A 612 1.00 -2.31 11.49
C ALA A 612 0.43 -1.46 12.63
N ILE A 613 1.30 -0.84 13.43
CA ILE A 613 0.91 0.07 14.51
C ILE A 613 0.30 1.35 13.92
N ALA A 614 0.96 1.99 12.95
CA ALA A 614 0.41 3.20 12.32
C ALA A 614 -0.92 2.93 11.60
N ARG A 615 -1.06 1.75 10.96
CA ARG A 615 -2.34 1.29 10.38
C ARG A 615 -3.45 1.19 11.40
N GLU A 616 -3.23 0.44 12.48
CA GLU A 616 -4.22 0.27 13.56
C GLU A 616 -4.58 1.58 14.28
N LEU A 617 -3.68 2.58 14.22
CA LEU A 617 -3.91 3.92 14.74
C LEU A 617 -4.55 4.89 13.73
N GLY A 618 -4.80 4.46 12.49
CA GLY A 618 -5.61 5.18 11.51
C GLY A 618 -4.85 5.82 10.34
N LEU A 619 -3.52 5.62 10.20
CA LEU A 619 -2.76 6.23 9.09
C LEU A 619 -3.13 5.67 7.70
N GLU A 620 -3.70 4.46 7.66
CA GLU A 620 -4.20 3.86 6.41
C GLU A 620 -5.51 4.48 5.93
N LYS A 621 -6.21 5.23 6.79
CA LYS A 621 -7.43 5.92 6.42
C LYS A 621 -7.07 7.16 5.59
N SER A 622 -7.50 7.19 4.34
CA SER A 622 -7.28 8.34 3.46
C SER A 622 -8.17 9.53 3.86
N PHE A 623 -7.81 10.74 3.42
CA PHE A 623 -8.60 11.94 3.72
C PHE A 623 -10.01 11.86 3.13
N ILE A 624 -10.13 11.37 1.88
CA ILE A 624 -11.42 11.16 1.22
C ILE A 624 -12.28 10.14 1.96
N GLU A 625 -11.70 9.06 2.48
CA GLU A 625 -12.42 8.06 3.28
C GLU A 625 -12.89 8.64 4.62
N ARG A 626 -12.08 9.48 5.27
CA ARG A 626 -12.48 10.18 6.49
C ARG A 626 -13.64 11.14 6.23
N LEU A 627 -13.57 11.96 5.19
CA LEU A 627 -14.66 12.86 4.82
C LEU A 627 -15.94 12.08 4.49
N MET A 628 -15.85 11.01 3.69
CA MET A 628 -17.00 10.20 3.32
C MET A 628 -17.70 9.50 4.50
N ALA A 629 -17.06 9.43 5.67
CA ALA A 629 -17.64 8.93 6.92
C ALA A 629 -18.31 10.02 7.77
N MET A 630 -18.22 11.30 7.38
CA MET A 630 -18.87 12.42 8.07
C MET A 630 -20.31 12.59 7.58
N GLU A 631 -21.20 13.06 8.46
CA GLU A 631 -22.64 13.17 8.21
C GLU A 631 -22.97 13.98 6.94
N ILE A 632 -22.23 15.06 6.68
CA ILE A 632 -22.46 15.93 5.52
C ILE A 632 -22.12 15.28 4.16
N TYR A 633 -21.59 14.06 4.14
CA TYR A 633 -21.28 13.27 2.94
C TYR A 633 -22.07 11.94 2.90
N ASP A 634 -23.14 11.81 3.70
CA ASP A 634 -24.04 10.66 3.75
C ASP A 634 -24.74 10.44 2.39
N GLN A 635 -24.69 9.20 1.90
CA GLN A 635 -25.21 8.79 0.58
C GLN A 635 -26.74 8.71 0.51
N VAL A 636 -27.41 8.54 1.65
CA VAL A 636 -28.85 8.30 1.77
C VAL A 636 -29.59 9.60 2.11
N ARG A 637 -28.99 10.46 2.94
CA ARG A 637 -29.58 11.74 3.36
C ARG A 637 -29.23 12.93 2.46
N GLY A 638 -28.39 12.70 1.45
CA GLY A 638 -28.39 13.48 0.22
C GLY A 638 -27.89 14.91 0.33
N TYR A 639 -26.68 15.12 0.81
CA TYR A 639 -25.92 16.34 0.56
C TYR A 639 -24.44 15.95 0.40
N GLY A 640 -23.74 16.44 -0.62
CA GLY A 640 -22.28 16.29 -0.74
C GLY A 640 -21.71 15.20 -1.67
N LYS A 641 -22.53 14.45 -2.43
CA LYS A 641 -22.07 13.57 -3.53
C LYS A 641 -22.97 13.73 -4.75
N SER A 642 -22.36 13.85 -5.92
CA SER A 642 -22.97 13.54 -7.22
C SER A 642 -22.18 12.42 -7.87
#